data_AF-A0A7H4LFZ5-F1
#
_entry.id   AF-A0A7H4LFZ5-F1
#
_cell.length_a   1.000
_cell.length_b   1.000
_cell.length_c   1.000
_cell.angle_alpha   90.00
_cell.angle_beta   90.00
_cell.angle_gamma   90.00
#
_symmetry.space_group_name_H-M   'P 1'
#
loop_
_entity.id
_entity.type
_entity.pdbx_description
1 polymer ?
#
loop_
_entity_poly.entity_id
_entity_poly.type
_entity_poly.pdbx_seq_one_letter_code
_entity_poly.pdbx_strand_id
1 'polypeptide(L)'
;MDFARRKAAALAALSSPAPDKSPKGGVDAPIAPLLDALNSNADLFTTSSCSGRISVLAQPSPQSQAADPKPKKKARGGGWLYISHDPADPDAVVELLFGGTGCGERGGGDELVFRFEPMIVAVECRDAAAAAALVAAAIGAGFRESGITSLQRRAMVAIRCSIRMEVPLGLTNELVVSPEYIRYLVRIANCKMEANKKRMDGFLDVLQSKGLPGISGLQVRTKKDDHSLGSEVQASLNQSVQTHDELLVTEKRRDSYNCDAGTKGDCGIGENSIEGSYYENRDAVRNNIAKHGFGNAERLMHEGKLSASSGIRSSHLSITELKISGEPVEKLFLWGQSACAFTIGGKQQVLTFGGFGGPGRHSRRNYSLLLDRTSGLLKEINVKDSPSPRMGHTTTAVGNHIYAVGGRAGPSEILGDVWVLQSTENRWSRVECSGDIFHPRHRHAAAAAALKIYVFGGLSNEGIYSCLNILDTESMRWNVISAAGEWPCARHSHSLVSYGSTLFMFGGHDGQRALNDFYSFDTTTLSWNKEITSGRTPSPRFSHCMFIYKHYIGILGGCPIRENNQEIALLHLKHRVWFHVSIPALGQCLCVRSSSVVTDDDLVVIGGGASCYAFGTKFCQPVKIDLHLLESVFELAYKKNDNAVQSWDATYTMDLKEREQNGTFISHKVKSMVDAATNGIAGSDPLVFQLEKKYAKLAKDILKKFGWLDLARKVRVSQDNVLVLFPVSRNFHTLVTDQHSKLLDDDSCISKGLLGCPEKKLIGDSIALHEALEILSSFHGSFLKDELALSRKAYKSPQIIMRELISSLLERKGMPSWLLEQLPTRWETLGDITVLPKTCFKDLLWESVREELWQLVAKSLGAQRLARQGKIMPNGTRDSTLELLVGDNGWVTHYENGISYSLDATKCMFSSGNRSEKLRMGQLDCRDEVVVDLFSGIGYFVLPFLVKANAKLVYACEWNPHALEALQRNVMDNHVADRCVILEGDNRLTAPKGVADRVCLGLIPSSECSWATAVRALRVGGGVLHIHGNVNDSDEARWLDNVVESISSIATARGLSWKVSLEHVERVKWYGPHIRHVVADVRCGSN
;
A
#
# COMPACT_ATOMS: atom_id res chain seq x y z
N MET A 1 -3.30 -44.91 3.00
CA MET A 1 -1.85 -45.20 3.21
C MET A 1 -1.48 -44.66 4.58
N ASP A 2 -1.00 -45.55 5.43
CA ASP A 2 -0.62 -45.27 6.82
C ASP A 2 0.51 -44.22 6.89
N PHE A 3 0.37 -43.24 7.78
CA PHE A 3 1.28 -42.10 7.96
C PHE A 3 2.70 -42.58 8.31
N ALA A 4 2.81 -43.60 9.16
CA ALA A 4 4.07 -44.20 9.58
C ALA A 4 4.89 -44.73 8.39
N ARG A 5 4.24 -45.40 7.43
CA ARG A 5 4.90 -45.92 6.22
C ARG A 5 5.44 -44.79 5.33
N ARG A 6 4.72 -43.67 5.22
CA ARG A 6 5.16 -42.52 4.42
C ARG A 6 6.30 -41.77 5.09
N LYS A 7 6.25 -41.61 6.42
CA LYS A 7 7.33 -41.05 7.22
C LYS A 7 8.61 -41.87 7.08
N ALA A 8 8.52 -43.20 7.26
CA ALA A 8 9.67 -44.10 7.09
C ALA A 8 10.29 -43.99 5.69
N ALA A 9 9.45 -43.92 4.64
CA ALA A 9 9.93 -43.75 3.27
C ALA A 9 10.58 -42.38 3.01
N ALA A 10 10.08 -41.31 3.63
CA ALA A 10 10.65 -39.96 3.49
C ALA A 10 12.00 -39.85 4.22
N LEU A 11 12.11 -40.40 5.44
CA LEU A 11 13.36 -40.42 6.19
C LEU A 11 14.42 -41.31 5.53
N ALA A 12 14.03 -42.47 5.01
CA ALA A 12 14.94 -43.32 4.24
C ALA A 12 15.45 -42.64 2.95
N ALA A 13 14.65 -41.75 2.34
CA ALA A 13 15.07 -40.96 1.19
C ALA A 13 16.06 -39.83 1.60
N LEU A 14 15.89 -39.22 2.77
CA LEU A 14 16.81 -38.22 3.33
C LEU A 14 18.17 -38.83 3.72
N SER A 15 18.20 -40.09 4.16
CA SER A 15 19.42 -40.82 4.53
C SER A 15 20.04 -41.63 3.39
N SER A 16 19.46 -41.58 2.18
CA SER A 16 19.98 -42.30 1.01
C SER A 16 21.21 -41.57 0.43
N PRO A 17 22.27 -42.27 -0.01
CA PRO A 17 23.37 -41.67 -0.77
C PRO A 17 22.98 -41.21 -2.18
N ALA A 18 21.72 -41.42 -2.59
CA ALA A 18 21.21 -40.90 -3.85
C ALA A 18 21.07 -39.37 -3.80
N PRO A 19 21.49 -38.64 -4.86
CA PRO A 19 21.42 -37.18 -4.89
C PRO A 19 19.97 -36.70 -4.72
N ASP A 20 19.79 -35.67 -3.89
CA ASP A 20 18.51 -35.00 -3.71
C ASP A 20 17.96 -34.52 -5.07
N LYS A 21 16.64 -34.54 -5.23
CA LYS A 21 15.96 -34.11 -6.46
C LYS A 21 16.04 -32.59 -6.68
N SER A 22 16.54 -31.84 -5.71
CA SER A 22 16.84 -30.43 -5.87
C SER A 22 18.03 -30.23 -6.83
N PRO A 23 18.12 -29.08 -7.55
CA PRO A 23 19.26 -28.80 -8.43
C PRO A 23 20.63 -28.80 -7.73
N LYS A 24 20.65 -28.63 -6.40
CA LYS A 24 21.85 -28.63 -5.56
C LYS A 24 22.35 -30.03 -5.20
N GLY A 25 21.50 -31.05 -5.32
CA GLY A 25 21.88 -32.46 -5.09
C GLY A 25 22.00 -32.87 -3.61
N GLY A 26 21.75 -31.97 -2.65
CA GLY A 26 21.73 -32.26 -1.21
C GLY A 26 20.96 -31.22 -0.39
N VAL A 27 20.68 -31.56 0.88
CA VAL A 27 20.00 -30.66 1.84
C VAL A 27 20.89 -29.47 2.19
N ASP A 28 20.29 -28.28 2.32
CA ASP A 28 21.02 -27.09 2.73
C ASP A 28 21.58 -27.22 4.15
N ALA A 29 22.90 -27.08 4.32
CA ALA A 29 23.55 -27.19 5.63
C ALA A 29 22.91 -26.29 6.72
N PRO A 30 22.52 -25.02 6.44
CA PRO A 30 21.94 -24.17 7.47
C PRO A 30 20.58 -24.65 8.03
N ILE A 31 19.77 -25.40 7.26
CA ILE A 31 18.44 -25.84 7.71
C ILE A 31 18.44 -27.25 8.31
N ALA A 32 19.52 -28.02 8.14
CA ALA A 32 19.58 -29.42 8.58
C ALA A 32 19.18 -29.63 10.06
N PRO A 33 19.66 -28.82 11.04
CA PRO A 33 19.25 -28.98 12.44
C PRO A 33 17.74 -28.83 12.67
N LEU A 34 17.11 -27.91 11.90
CA LEU A 34 15.67 -27.70 11.95
C LEU A 34 14.88 -28.87 11.35
N LEU A 35 15.37 -29.44 10.25
CA LEU A 35 14.74 -30.60 9.65
C LEU A 35 14.84 -31.81 10.58
N ASP A 36 15.98 -32.01 11.24
CA ASP A 36 16.18 -33.09 12.20
C ASP A 36 15.24 -32.96 13.40
N ALA A 37 15.08 -31.75 13.94
CA ALA A 37 14.12 -31.48 15.02
C ALA A 37 12.67 -31.77 14.60
N LEU A 38 12.26 -31.34 13.40
CA LEU A 38 10.92 -31.61 12.86
C LEU A 38 10.71 -33.10 12.59
N ASN A 39 11.69 -33.79 12.02
CA ASN A 39 11.61 -35.19 11.64
C ASN A 39 11.67 -36.14 12.85
N SER A 40 12.32 -35.72 13.93
CA SER A 40 12.38 -36.46 15.21
C SER A 40 11.01 -36.54 15.90
N ASN A 41 10.10 -35.60 15.62
CA ASN A 41 8.75 -35.62 16.19
C ASN A 41 7.89 -36.73 15.58
N ALA A 42 7.32 -37.63 16.40
CA ALA A 42 6.55 -38.80 15.96
C ALA A 42 5.40 -38.49 14.98
N ASP A 43 4.84 -37.28 15.01
CA ASP A 43 3.64 -36.89 14.26
C ASP A 43 3.93 -35.98 13.07
N LEU A 44 5.21 -35.71 12.79
CA LEU A 44 5.65 -34.86 11.69
C LEU A 44 6.71 -35.54 10.85
N PHE A 45 6.76 -35.20 9.56
CA PHE A 45 7.95 -35.36 8.73
C PHE A 45 7.99 -34.34 7.59
N THR A 46 9.20 -33.94 7.22
CA THR A 46 9.44 -32.96 6.16
C THR A 46 9.37 -33.62 4.78
N THR A 47 8.81 -32.91 3.80
CA THR A 47 8.61 -33.40 2.42
C THR A 47 9.38 -32.60 1.38
N SER A 48 9.69 -31.34 1.69
CA SER A 48 10.60 -30.49 0.91
C SER A 48 11.02 -29.29 1.75
N SER A 49 12.22 -28.76 1.52
CA SER A 49 12.78 -27.66 2.29
C SER A 49 13.72 -26.78 1.44
N CYS A 50 13.92 -25.54 1.88
CA CYS A 50 14.92 -24.60 1.40
C CYS A 50 15.29 -23.69 2.57
N SER A 51 16.59 -23.50 2.85
CA SER A 51 17.08 -22.61 3.92
C SER A 51 16.81 -21.14 3.64
N GLY A 52 16.54 -20.79 2.39
CA GLY A 52 16.54 -19.43 1.86
C GLY A 52 17.68 -19.25 0.87
N ARG A 53 17.50 -18.38 -0.12
CA ARG A 53 18.47 -18.19 -1.21
C ARG A 53 18.49 -16.77 -1.76
N ILE A 54 19.68 -16.36 -2.20
CA ILE A 54 19.92 -15.20 -3.06
C ILE A 54 20.15 -15.74 -4.46
N SER A 55 19.55 -15.10 -5.45
CA SER A 55 19.59 -15.62 -6.81
C SER A 55 19.41 -14.57 -7.87
N VAL A 56 19.94 -14.85 -9.06
CA VAL A 56 19.61 -14.14 -10.30
C VAL A 56 18.96 -15.14 -11.23
N LEU A 57 17.72 -14.85 -11.62
CA LEU A 57 16.91 -15.72 -12.47
C LEU A 57 16.73 -15.06 -13.84
N ALA A 58 17.07 -15.78 -14.91
CA ALA A 58 16.76 -15.40 -16.29
C ALA A 58 15.40 -15.99 -16.68
N GLN A 59 14.38 -15.15 -16.75
CA GLN A 59 13.02 -15.54 -17.11
C GLN A 59 12.78 -15.31 -18.61
N PRO A 60 12.20 -16.27 -19.36
CA PRO A 60 11.96 -16.08 -20.77
C PRO A 60 10.94 -14.96 -21.04
N SER A 61 11.34 -13.98 -21.86
CA SER A 61 10.48 -12.90 -22.33
C SER A 61 9.18 -13.43 -22.96
N PRO A 62 8.02 -12.77 -22.77
CA PRO A 62 6.77 -13.16 -23.44
C PRO A 62 6.88 -13.21 -24.97
N GLN A 63 7.84 -12.50 -25.57
CA GLN A 63 8.07 -12.44 -27.01
C GLN A 63 8.91 -13.61 -27.54
N SER A 64 9.86 -14.15 -26.75
CA SER A 64 10.65 -15.33 -27.12
C SER A 64 9.86 -16.64 -27.01
N GLN A 65 8.71 -16.64 -26.33
CA GLN A 65 7.80 -17.78 -26.23
C GLN A 65 7.04 -18.10 -27.54
N ALA A 66 7.14 -17.24 -28.55
CA ALA A 66 6.50 -17.45 -29.86
C ALA A 66 7.38 -18.25 -30.86
N ALA A 67 8.66 -18.50 -30.56
CA ALA A 67 9.64 -18.96 -31.55
C ALA A 67 10.07 -20.45 -31.46
N ASP A 68 9.71 -21.21 -30.41
CA ASP A 68 10.22 -22.59 -30.24
C ASP A 68 9.10 -23.65 -30.00
N PRO A 69 8.92 -24.70 -30.84
CA PRO A 69 7.66 -25.47 -30.90
C PRO A 69 7.58 -26.73 -30.01
N LYS A 70 8.52 -27.02 -29.10
CA LYS A 70 8.48 -28.26 -28.27
C LYS A 70 8.71 -28.03 -26.77
N PRO A 71 7.69 -28.12 -25.90
CA PRO A 71 7.90 -28.05 -24.46
C PRO A 71 8.13 -29.47 -23.89
N LYS A 72 9.36 -29.76 -23.45
CA LYS A 72 9.59 -30.87 -22.51
C LYS A 72 8.86 -30.56 -21.20
N LYS A 73 8.05 -31.51 -20.70
CA LYS A 73 7.35 -31.42 -19.41
C LYS A 73 8.34 -31.40 -18.22
N LYS A 74 8.92 -30.24 -17.92
CA LYS A 74 9.41 -29.87 -16.59
C LYS A 74 8.93 -28.44 -16.30
N ALA A 75 8.78 -28.10 -15.02
CA ALA A 75 8.21 -26.81 -14.58
C ALA A 75 8.82 -25.64 -15.37
N ARG A 76 7.96 -24.78 -15.92
CA ARG A 76 8.31 -23.61 -16.74
C ARG A 76 8.96 -22.52 -15.87
N GLY A 77 10.16 -22.78 -15.37
CA GLY A 77 10.97 -21.83 -14.60
C GLY A 77 12.15 -21.37 -15.44
N GLY A 78 12.46 -20.08 -15.40
CA GLY A 78 13.68 -19.52 -15.98
C GLY A 78 14.96 -20.21 -15.49
N GLY A 79 16.08 -19.93 -16.15
CA GLY A 79 17.39 -20.44 -15.78
C GLY A 79 18.00 -19.65 -14.61
N TRP A 80 18.52 -20.32 -13.59
CA TRP A 80 19.31 -19.66 -12.55
C TRP A 80 20.68 -19.29 -13.11
N LEU A 81 20.98 -17.99 -13.18
CA LEU A 81 22.32 -17.50 -13.50
C LEU A 81 23.21 -17.49 -12.26
N TYR A 82 22.61 -17.17 -11.11
CA TYR A 82 23.28 -17.19 -9.82
C TYR A 82 22.34 -17.77 -8.77
N ILE A 83 22.87 -18.57 -7.85
CA ILE A 83 22.15 -19.06 -6.69
C ILE A 83 23.14 -19.25 -5.53
N SER A 84 22.81 -18.70 -4.37
CA SER A 84 23.54 -18.91 -3.12
C SER A 84 22.56 -19.15 -1.99
N HIS A 85 22.85 -20.15 -1.17
CA HIS A 85 22.13 -20.43 0.09
C HIS A 85 22.83 -19.82 1.31
N ASP A 86 23.98 -19.19 1.07
CA ASP A 86 24.79 -18.44 2.04
C ASP A 86 24.80 -16.95 1.64
N PRO A 87 25.26 -16.04 2.52
CA PRO A 87 25.50 -14.65 2.14
C PRO A 87 26.30 -14.58 0.83
N ALA A 88 25.76 -13.87 -0.15
CA ALA A 88 26.35 -13.76 -1.48
C ALA A 88 27.51 -12.75 -1.47
N ASP A 89 28.59 -13.06 -2.18
CA ASP A 89 29.68 -12.12 -2.42
C ASP A 89 29.24 -11.06 -3.45
N PRO A 90 29.19 -9.77 -3.08
CA PRO A 90 28.83 -8.69 -4.00
C PRO A 90 29.67 -8.66 -5.27
N ASP A 91 30.97 -8.93 -5.19
CA ASP A 91 31.87 -8.83 -6.33
C ASP A 91 31.74 -10.03 -7.26
N ALA A 92 31.51 -11.23 -6.74
CA ALA A 92 31.21 -12.41 -7.55
C ALA A 92 29.92 -12.26 -8.37
N VAL A 93 28.87 -11.63 -7.80
CA VAL A 93 27.62 -11.37 -8.53
C VAL A 93 27.81 -10.28 -9.60
N VAL A 94 28.61 -9.26 -9.31
CA VAL A 94 28.99 -8.23 -10.28
C VAL A 94 29.82 -8.83 -11.41
N GLU A 95 30.83 -9.63 -11.11
CA GLU A 95 31.66 -10.30 -12.12
C GLU A 95 30.82 -11.25 -12.98
N LEU A 96 29.85 -11.95 -12.40
CA LEU A 96 28.93 -12.80 -13.15
C LEU A 96 28.03 -12.00 -14.13
N LEU A 97 27.61 -10.80 -13.76
CA LEU A 97 26.72 -9.96 -14.56
C LEU A 97 27.47 -9.04 -15.54
N PHE A 98 28.70 -8.64 -15.21
CA PHE A 98 29.46 -7.61 -15.94
C PHE A 98 30.88 -8.03 -16.37
N GLY A 99 31.42 -9.14 -15.84
CA GLY A 99 32.83 -9.53 -15.96
C GLY A 99 33.20 -10.42 -17.14
N GLY A 100 32.24 -10.95 -17.91
CA GLY A 100 32.51 -11.87 -19.02
C GLY A 100 32.79 -11.19 -20.36
N THR A 101 34.06 -11.07 -20.76
CA THR A 101 34.46 -10.95 -22.17
C THR A 101 34.29 -12.30 -22.87
N GLY A 102 33.06 -12.59 -23.33
CA GLY A 102 32.79 -13.74 -24.19
C GLY A 102 31.50 -14.48 -23.86
N CYS A 103 30.39 -13.99 -24.41
CA CYS A 103 29.25 -14.81 -24.82
C CYS A 103 28.55 -14.11 -25.99
N GLY A 104 29.26 -14.05 -27.12
CA GLY A 104 28.56 -14.29 -28.38
C GLY A 104 27.86 -15.65 -28.28
N GLU A 105 26.63 -15.72 -28.76
CA GLU A 105 25.79 -16.94 -28.83
C GLU A 105 25.13 -17.44 -27.53
N ARG A 106 24.60 -16.55 -26.67
CA ARG A 106 23.45 -16.91 -25.83
C ARG A 106 22.18 -16.29 -26.39
N GLY A 107 21.44 -17.08 -27.18
CA GLY A 107 20.13 -16.69 -27.68
C GLY A 107 19.12 -16.57 -26.54
N GLY A 108 18.51 -15.40 -26.40
CA GLY A 108 17.36 -15.17 -25.53
C GLY A 108 17.44 -13.84 -24.78
N GLY A 109 16.63 -12.85 -25.21
CA GLY A 109 16.37 -11.61 -24.47
C GLY A 109 15.53 -11.86 -23.22
N ASP A 110 16.04 -12.70 -22.34
CA ASP A 110 15.38 -13.13 -21.12
C ASP A 110 15.51 -12.04 -20.04
N GLU A 111 14.44 -11.83 -19.29
CA GLU A 111 14.38 -10.85 -18.21
C GLU A 111 15.17 -11.37 -17.00
N LEU A 112 16.17 -10.61 -16.57
CA LEU A 112 16.97 -10.91 -15.41
C LEU A 112 16.34 -10.31 -14.16
N VAL A 113 16.13 -11.15 -13.15
CA VAL A 113 15.53 -10.75 -11.88
C VAL A 113 16.41 -11.19 -10.71
N PHE A 114 16.83 -10.23 -9.90
CA PHE A 114 17.54 -10.48 -8.64
C PHE A 114 16.55 -10.74 -7.52
N ARG A 115 16.70 -11.87 -6.81
CA ARG A 115 15.73 -12.34 -5.83
C ARG A 115 16.40 -12.76 -4.53
N PHE A 116 15.78 -12.38 -3.42
CA PHE A 116 15.96 -13.03 -2.13
C PHE A 116 14.67 -13.76 -1.78
N GLU A 117 14.76 -15.08 -1.63
CA GLU A 117 13.64 -15.94 -1.23
C GLU A 117 13.96 -16.53 0.16
N PRO A 118 13.09 -16.34 1.16
CA PRO A 118 13.37 -16.83 2.51
C PRO A 118 13.14 -18.34 2.65
N MET A 119 13.38 -18.85 3.86
CA MET A 119 13.16 -20.25 4.21
C MET A 119 11.72 -20.69 3.89
N ILE A 120 11.59 -21.88 3.30
CA ILE A 120 10.32 -22.56 3.13
C ILE A 120 10.46 -24.04 3.46
N VAL A 121 9.54 -24.56 4.27
CA VAL A 121 9.48 -25.99 4.62
C VAL A 121 8.07 -26.50 4.45
N ALA A 122 7.92 -27.62 3.74
CA ALA A 122 6.66 -28.36 3.65
C ALA A 122 6.71 -29.58 4.57
N VAL A 123 5.79 -29.65 5.51
CA VAL A 123 5.71 -30.70 6.52
C VAL A 123 4.40 -31.47 6.36
N GLU A 124 4.48 -32.79 6.30
CA GLU A 124 3.31 -33.66 6.42
C GLU A 124 3.10 -33.99 7.90
N CYS A 125 1.90 -33.72 8.41
CA CYS A 125 1.48 -33.97 9.78
C CYS A 125 0.59 -35.22 9.83
N ARG A 126 0.56 -35.91 10.98
CA ARG A 126 -0.29 -37.08 11.19
C ARG A 126 -1.77 -36.74 10.98
N ASP A 127 -2.20 -35.62 11.56
CA ASP A 127 -3.59 -35.18 11.58
C ASP A 127 -3.70 -33.65 11.63
N ALA A 128 -4.94 -33.16 11.69
CA ALA A 128 -5.25 -31.73 11.76
C ALA A 128 -4.78 -31.07 13.06
N ALA A 129 -4.72 -31.80 14.17
CA ALA A 129 -4.29 -31.26 15.46
C ALA A 129 -2.77 -31.02 15.46
N ALA A 130 -1.99 -31.97 14.97
CA ALA A 130 -0.54 -31.83 14.78
C ALA A 130 -0.22 -30.69 13.79
N ALA A 131 -1.02 -30.56 12.73
CA ALA A 131 -0.91 -29.46 11.78
C ALA A 131 -1.19 -28.09 12.42
N ALA A 132 -2.22 -27.97 13.25
CA ALA A 132 -2.55 -26.74 13.97
C ALA A 132 -1.46 -26.35 14.98
N ALA A 133 -0.94 -27.31 15.75
CA ALA A 133 0.14 -27.08 16.71
C ALA A 133 1.42 -26.60 16.03
N LEU A 134 1.79 -27.21 14.90
CA LEU A 134 2.95 -26.80 14.11
C LEU A 134 2.78 -25.39 13.52
N VAL A 135 1.60 -25.05 13.01
CA VAL A 135 1.32 -23.69 12.51
C VAL A 135 1.41 -22.66 13.63
N ALA A 136 0.88 -22.96 14.83
CA ALA A 136 0.96 -22.07 15.98
C ALA A 136 2.42 -21.83 16.41
N ALA A 137 3.24 -22.88 16.48
CA ALA A 137 4.66 -22.78 16.81
C ALA A 137 5.43 -21.96 15.77
N ALA A 138 5.18 -22.20 14.47
CA ALA A 138 5.80 -21.45 13.39
C ALA A 138 5.42 -19.96 13.40
N ILE A 139 4.14 -19.63 13.63
CA ILE A 139 3.68 -18.23 13.75
C ILE A 139 4.31 -17.55 14.96
N GLY A 140 4.40 -18.25 16.10
CA GLY A 140 5.06 -17.76 17.32
C GLY A 140 6.55 -17.45 17.11
N ALA A 141 7.23 -18.22 16.27
CA ALA A 141 8.63 -17.98 15.87
C ALA A 141 8.80 -16.97 14.72
N GLY A 142 7.73 -16.28 14.30
CA GLY A 142 7.78 -15.21 13.31
C GLY A 142 7.49 -15.61 11.86
N PHE A 143 7.14 -16.87 11.59
CA PHE A 143 6.70 -17.36 10.27
C PHE A 143 5.19 -17.16 10.07
N ARG A 144 4.76 -15.90 10.01
CA ARG A 144 3.34 -15.49 10.00
C ARG A 144 2.54 -15.91 8.76
N GLU A 145 3.20 -16.29 7.67
CA GLU A 145 2.54 -16.78 6.45
C GLU A 145 2.44 -18.32 6.40
N SER A 146 2.75 -18.97 7.53
CA SER A 146 2.60 -20.41 7.69
C SER A 146 1.14 -20.81 7.74
N GLY A 147 0.81 -21.95 7.15
CA GLY A 147 -0.58 -22.41 7.13
C GLY A 147 -0.74 -23.83 6.62
N ILE A 148 -1.93 -24.37 6.88
CA ILE A 148 -2.33 -25.69 6.41
C ILE A 148 -2.73 -25.59 4.94
N THR A 149 -2.00 -26.29 4.07
CA THR A 149 -2.20 -26.27 2.61
C THR A 149 -3.13 -27.36 2.10
N SER A 150 -3.31 -28.45 2.86
CA SER A 150 -4.26 -29.52 2.56
C SER A 150 -4.68 -30.25 3.83
N LEU A 151 -5.96 -30.61 3.93
CA LEU A 151 -6.53 -31.51 4.94
C LEU A 151 -7.31 -32.70 4.34
N GLN A 152 -7.57 -32.70 3.02
CA GLN A 152 -8.50 -33.65 2.40
C GLN A 152 -7.94 -35.07 2.21
N ARG A 153 -6.63 -35.19 1.95
CA ARG A 153 -5.96 -36.50 1.76
C ARG A 153 -4.74 -36.69 2.66
N ARG A 154 -4.04 -35.59 2.95
CA ARG A 154 -2.85 -35.51 3.81
C ARG A 154 -2.89 -34.16 4.51
N ALA A 155 -2.57 -34.12 5.80
CA ALA A 155 -2.42 -32.87 6.54
C ALA A 155 -1.06 -32.27 6.20
N MET A 156 -1.04 -31.22 5.38
CA MET A 156 0.18 -30.59 4.90
C MET A 156 0.29 -29.17 5.44
N VAL A 157 1.41 -28.83 6.06
CA VAL A 157 1.73 -27.49 6.55
C VAL A 157 2.86 -26.91 5.70
N ALA A 158 2.71 -25.66 5.26
CA ALA A 158 3.80 -24.89 4.68
C ALA A 158 4.25 -23.83 5.69
N ILE A 159 5.53 -23.87 6.07
CA ILE A 159 6.16 -22.89 6.97
C ILE A 159 6.82 -21.80 6.12
N ARG A 160 6.38 -20.55 6.28
CA ARG A 160 6.74 -19.42 5.39
C ARG A 160 6.77 -18.06 6.11
N CYS A 161 7.54 -17.12 5.57
CA CYS A 161 7.58 -15.73 6.01
C CYS A 161 7.68 -14.73 4.85
N SER A 162 7.41 -13.45 5.13
CA SER A 162 7.17 -12.40 4.13
C SER A 162 8.40 -11.60 3.70
N ILE A 163 9.61 -11.92 4.20
CA ILE A 163 10.82 -11.09 4.04
C ILE A 163 11.51 -11.17 2.65
N ARG A 164 10.74 -11.41 1.59
CA ARG A 164 11.21 -11.55 0.20
C ARG A 164 11.82 -10.26 -0.38
N MET A 165 12.54 -10.40 -1.48
CA MET A 165 13.00 -9.31 -2.34
C MET A 165 12.99 -9.79 -3.80
N GLU A 166 12.55 -8.93 -4.71
CA GLU A 166 12.51 -9.22 -6.14
C GLU A 166 12.72 -7.90 -6.89
N VAL A 167 13.79 -7.84 -7.70
CA VAL A 167 14.23 -6.61 -8.39
C VAL A 167 14.61 -6.97 -9.83
N PRO A 168 13.90 -6.44 -10.85
CA PRO A 168 14.31 -6.62 -12.24
C PRO A 168 15.62 -5.88 -12.49
N LEU A 169 16.55 -6.55 -13.17
CA LEU A 169 17.89 -6.02 -13.50
C LEU A 169 18.00 -5.57 -14.97
N GLY A 170 17.08 -6.00 -15.83
CA GLY A 170 17.10 -5.74 -17.27
C GLY A 170 16.97 -7.03 -18.06
N LEU A 171 17.46 -7.03 -19.30
CA LEU A 171 17.54 -8.23 -20.13
C LEU A 171 18.94 -8.82 -20.06
N THR A 172 19.10 -10.11 -20.40
CA THR A 172 20.41 -10.80 -20.41
C THR A 172 21.47 -10.05 -21.22
N ASN A 173 21.07 -9.31 -22.25
CA ASN A 173 21.95 -8.55 -23.14
C ASN A 173 21.96 -7.04 -22.85
N GLU A 174 21.10 -6.57 -21.95
CA GLU A 174 20.91 -5.15 -21.64
C GLU A 174 20.51 -4.99 -20.17
N LEU A 175 21.52 -4.93 -19.29
CA LEU A 175 21.33 -4.60 -17.89
C LEU A 175 21.01 -3.10 -17.75
N VAL A 176 19.92 -2.77 -17.07
CA VAL A 176 19.47 -1.39 -16.82
C VAL A 176 19.98 -0.83 -15.48
N VAL A 177 20.92 -1.54 -14.86
CA VAL A 177 21.42 -1.28 -13.50
C VAL A 177 22.95 -1.23 -13.49
N SER A 178 23.52 -0.45 -12.57
CA SER A 178 24.98 -0.33 -12.44
C SER A 178 25.57 -1.44 -11.54
N PRO A 179 26.87 -1.76 -11.67
CA PRO A 179 27.58 -2.65 -10.76
C PRO A 179 27.46 -2.23 -9.28
N GLU A 180 27.49 -0.93 -8.97
CA GLU A 180 27.34 -0.40 -7.62
C GLU A 180 25.94 -0.69 -7.06
N TYR A 181 24.92 -0.62 -7.91
CA TYR A 181 23.56 -0.99 -7.52
C TYR A 181 23.43 -2.49 -7.24
N ILE A 182 24.08 -3.36 -8.02
CA ILE A 182 24.13 -4.79 -7.71
C ILE A 182 24.80 -5.06 -6.36
N ARG A 183 25.93 -4.41 -6.06
CA ARG A 183 26.57 -4.54 -4.74
C ARG A 183 25.65 -4.09 -3.61
N TYR A 184 24.88 -3.02 -3.83
CA TYR A 184 23.88 -2.56 -2.88
C TYR A 184 22.76 -3.60 -2.69
N LEU A 185 22.21 -4.17 -3.77
CA LEU A 185 21.19 -5.22 -3.69
C LEU A 185 21.69 -6.46 -2.95
N VAL A 186 22.92 -6.89 -3.22
CA VAL A 186 23.54 -8.03 -2.51
C VAL A 186 23.68 -7.74 -1.02
N ARG A 187 24.09 -6.53 -0.62
CA ARG A 187 24.14 -6.13 0.81
C ARG A 187 22.76 -6.23 1.48
N ILE A 188 21.71 -5.70 0.84
CA ILE A 188 20.34 -5.80 1.36
C ILE A 188 19.87 -7.25 1.44
N ALA A 189 20.20 -8.07 0.44
CA ALA A 189 19.88 -9.48 0.41
C ALA A 189 20.58 -10.27 1.53
N ASN A 190 21.85 -9.95 1.80
CA ASN A 190 22.61 -10.54 2.92
C ASN A 190 22.02 -10.14 4.28
N CYS A 191 21.60 -8.88 4.46
CA CYS A 191 20.88 -8.48 5.67
C CYS A 191 19.57 -9.26 5.85
N LYS A 192 18.84 -9.52 4.76
CA LYS A 192 17.62 -10.34 4.79
C LYS A 192 17.93 -11.83 5.05
N MET A 193 19.03 -12.35 4.52
CA MET A 193 19.52 -13.71 4.81
C MET A 193 19.83 -13.89 6.29
N GLU A 194 20.52 -12.93 6.90
CA GLU A 194 20.83 -12.96 8.33
C GLU A 194 19.56 -12.91 9.19
N ALA A 195 18.61 -12.03 8.83
CA ALA A 195 17.32 -11.98 9.50
C ALA A 195 16.47 -13.26 9.29
N ASN A 196 16.65 -13.96 8.18
CA ASN A 196 16.01 -15.26 7.92
C ASN A 196 16.63 -16.35 8.81
N LYS A 197 17.97 -16.37 8.94
CA LYS A 197 18.70 -17.29 9.81
C LYS A 197 18.29 -17.11 11.28
N LYS A 198 18.28 -15.90 11.81
CA LYS A 198 17.84 -15.63 13.21
C LYS A 198 16.42 -16.14 13.51
N ARG A 199 15.50 -16.09 12.54
CA ARG A 199 14.15 -16.64 12.68
C ARG A 199 14.14 -18.17 12.65
N MET A 200 14.96 -18.76 11.78
CA MET A 200 15.13 -20.20 11.69
C MET A 200 15.70 -20.77 12.99
N ASP A 201 16.75 -20.13 13.54
CA ASP A 201 17.37 -20.49 14.82
C ASP A 201 16.37 -20.34 15.98
N GLY A 202 15.64 -19.23 16.05
CA GLY A 202 14.59 -19.05 17.06
C GLY A 202 13.44 -20.07 16.95
N PHE A 203 13.14 -20.56 15.74
CA PHE A 203 12.15 -21.63 15.57
C PHE A 203 12.69 -23.00 15.99
N LEU A 204 13.96 -23.28 15.70
CA LEU A 204 14.65 -24.47 16.18
C LEU A 204 14.65 -24.51 17.72
N ASP A 205 14.98 -23.39 18.36
CA ASP A 205 14.98 -23.26 19.83
C ASP A 205 13.59 -23.57 20.40
N VAL A 206 12.52 -23.08 19.77
CA VAL A 206 11.13 -23.37 20.20
C VAL A 206 10.82 -24.86 20.10
N LEU A 207 11.23 -25.52 19.02
CA LEU A 207 10.99 -26.95 18.84
C LEU A 207 11.81 -27.80 19.83
N GLN A 208 13.04 -27.41 20.15
CA GLN A 208 13.93 -28.14 21.06
C GLN A 208 13.61 -27.90 22.54
N SER A 209 13.30 -26.66 22.93
CA SER A 209 13.11 -26.27 24.35
C SER A 209 11.69 -26.44 24.88
N LYS A 210 10.67 -26.22 24.04
CA LYS A 210 9.25 -26.19 24.47
C LYS A 210 8.41 -27.32 23.89
N GLY A 211 8.91 -28.02 22.88
CA GLY A 211 8.14 -28.99 22.10
C GLY A 211 6.96 -28.34 21.36
N LEU A 212 6.19 -29.14 20.63
CA LEU A 212 4.92 -28.65 20.07
C LEU A 212 3.88 -28.54 21.20
N PRO A 213 3.09 -27.45 21.28
CA PRO A 213 2.05 -27.32 22.29
C PRO A 213 1.12 -28.55 22.27
N GLY A 214 1.00 -29.20 23.44
CA GLY A 214 0.67 -30.62 23.56
C GLY A 214 -0.72 -31.06 23.07
N ILE A 215 -0.71 -32.16 22.31
CA ILE A 215 -1.79 -33.13 22.10
C ILE A 215 -1.85 -34.16 23.26
N SER A 216 -0.98 -34.03 24.26
CA SER A 216 -0.97 -34.87 25.46
C SER A 216 -2.04 -34.42 26.47
N GLY A 217 -3.29 -34.83 26.27
CA GLY A 217 -4.39 -34.53 27.20
C GLY A 217 -5.70 -35.31 27.02
N LEU A 218 -5.78 -36.27 26.09
CA LEU A 218 -6.96 -37.13 25.93
C LEU A 218 -6.54 -38.60 25.84
N GLN A 219 -5.97 -39.12 26.92
CA GLN A 219 -6.07 -40.56 27.19
C GLN A 219 -7.31 -40.79 28.05
N VAL A 220 -8.23 -41.56 27.48
CA VAL A 220 -9.39 -42.16 28.15
C VAL A 220 -8.90 -42.91 29.38
N ARG A 221 -9.28 -42.44 30.57
CA ARG A 221 -9.15 -43.21 31.81
C ARG A 221 -10.06 -44.43 31.74
N THR A 222 -9.52 -45.59 31.43
CA THR A 222 -10.08 -46.87 31.88
C THR A 222 -9.44 -47.23 33.22
N LYS A 223 -10.30 -47.43 34.22
CA LYS A 223 -9.97 -47.84 35.60
C LYS A 223 -9.24 -49.19 35.66
N LYS A 224 -8.57 -49.42 36.81
CA LYS A 224 -8.01 -50.66 37.41
C LYS A 224 -6.52 -50.90 37.10
N ASP A 225 -5.60 -51.24 38.01
CA ASP A 225 -5.63 -51.75 39.40
C ASP A 225 -4.36 -51.31 40.19
N ASP A 226 -4.37 -51.60 41.49
CA ASP A 226 -3.36 -51.42 42.57
C ASP A 226 -1.91 -51.89 42.29
N HIS A 227 -0.91 -51.22 42.89
CA HIS A 227 -0.09 -51.73 44.02
C HIS A 227 1.22 -50.93 44.29
N SER A 228 1.29 -50.35 45.50
CA SER A 228 2.39 -50.33 46.51
C SER A 228 3.86 -49.89 46.26
N LEU A 229 4.39 -49.19 47.30
CA LEU A 229 5.79 -49.04 47.79
C LEU A 229 6.74 -48.15 46.96
N GLY A 230 7.64 -47.30 47.48
CA GLY A 230 8.12 -46.98 48.84
C GLY A 230 9.52 -46.32 48.75
N SER A 231 9.76 -45.30 49.58
CA SER A 231 11.04 -44.77 50.14
C SER A 231 12.31 -44.47 49.29
N GLU A 232 12.78 -43.22 49.46
CA GLU A 232 14.17 -42.73 49.69
C GLU A 232 15.32 -43.04 48.70
N VAL A 233 16.04 -41.98 48.27
CA VAL A 233 17.49 -41.75 48.48
C VAL A 233 17.85 -40.30 48.11
N GLN A 234 18.48 -39.59 49.06
CA GLN A 234 19.27 -38.37 48.85
C GLN A 234 20.63 -38.71 48.19
N ALA A 235 21.09 -37.92 47.22
CA ALA A 235 22.50 -37.53 47.10
C ALA A 235 22.69 -36.40 46.08
N SER A 236 23.32 -35.33 46.56
CA SER A 236 23.88 -34.17 45.86
C SER A 236 25.13 -34.49 45.03
N LEU A 237 25.35 -33.82 43.88
CA LEU A 237 26.60 -33.12 43.54
C LEU A 237 26.54 -32.40 42.18
N ASN A 238 26.67 -31.07 42.25
CA ASN A 238 27.38 -30.12 41.39
C ASN A 238 27.80 -30.55 39.97
N GLN A 239 27.41 -29.76 38.96
CA GLN A 239 28.36 -28.82 38.33
C GLN A 239 27.64 -27.79 37.44
N SER A 240 27.98 -26.53 37.72
CA SER A 240 27.65 -25.32 36.97
C SER A 240 28.47 -25.22 35.68
N VAL A 241 27.83 -24.81 34.58
CA VAL A 241 28.52 -24.26 33.41
C VAL A 241 28.02 -22.84 33.21
N GLN A 242 28.86 -21.88 33.57
CA GLN A 242 28.82 -20.49 33.13
C GLN A 242 29.49 -20.39 31.75
N THR A 243 28.97 -19.53 30.88
CA THR A 243 29.66 -19.01 29.68
C THR A 243 29.49 -17.49 29.72
N HIS A 244 30.50 -16.70 30.09
CA HIS A 244 31.53 -16.08 29.23
C HIS A 244 30.96 -15.06 28.23
N ASP A 245 30.61 -13.85 28.72
CA ASP A 245 30.93 -12.58 28.06
C ASP A 245 30.52 -11.36 28.94
N GLU A 246 31.05 -11.34 30.16
CA GLU A 246 31.17 -10.11 30.95
C GLU A 246 32.61 -10.05 31.49
N LEU A 247 33.24 -8.88 31.35
CA LEU A 247 34.52 -8.43 31.95
C LEU A 247 35.81 -8.64 31.14
N LEU A 248 36.04 -7.78 30.15
CA LEU A 248 37.37 -7.19 29.90
C LEU A 248 37.20 -5.76 29.34
N VAL A 249 37.35 -4.76 30.22
CA VAL A 249 38.13 -3.50 30.09
C VAL A 249 37.61 -2.51 31.14
N THR A 250 37.94 -2.78 32.40
CA THR A 250 38.07 -1.76 33.45
C THR A 250 39.20 -2.18 34.38
N GLU A 251 40.44 -1.94 33.98
CA GLU A 251 41.57 -1.83 34.92
C GLU A 251 42.79 -1.21 34.23
N LYS A 252 42.83 0.13 34.20
CA LYS A 252 44.08 0.89 34.39
C LYS A 252 43.75 2.12 35.22
N ARG A 253 44.00 1.99 36.52
CA ARG A 253 43.99 3.07 37.50
C ARG A 253 45.44 3.52 37.74
N ARG A 254 45.58 4.83 37.94
CA ARG A 254 46.64 5.57 38.65
C ARG A 254 47.97 5.75 37.91
N ASP A 255 48.25 7.00 37.57
CA ASP A 255 49.35 7.72 38.22
C ASP A 255 49.02 9.22 38.34
N SER A 256 49.49 9.78 39.44
CA SER A 256 49.30 11.13 40.01
C SER A 256 50.04 12.23 39.26
N TYR A 257 49.54 13.49 39.32
CA TYR A 257 50.31 14.66 39.79
C TYR A 257 49.36 15.82 40.20
N ASN A 258 49.64 16.39 41.37
CA ASN A 258 49.06 17.60 41.98
C ASN A 258 49.45 18.89 41.23
N CYS A 259 48.58 19.91 41.26
CA CYS A 259 48.90 21.26 41.74
C CYS A 259 47.67 22.19 41.81
N ASP A 260 47.79 23.20 42.67
CA ASP A 260 46.76 23.97 43.38
C ASP A 260 46.13 25.17 42.65
N ALA A 261 45.06 25.69 43.30
CA ALA A 261 44.68 27.09 43.50
C ALA A 261 43.91 27.90 42.42
N GLY A 262 42.75 28.45 42.86
CA GLY A 262 42.53 29.90 42.83
C GLY A 262 41.52 30.53 41.85
N THR A 263 40.31 30.82 42.36
CA THR A 263 39.50 32.07 42.21
C THR A 263 39.09 32.67 40.85
N LYS A 264 37.76 32.91 40.75
CA LYS A 264 36.99 34.06 40.18
C LYS A 264 37.05 34.35 38.66
N GLY A 265 35.86 34.58 38.06
CA GLY A 265 35.69 35.45 36.89
C GLY A 265 34.52 35.07 35.98
N ASP A 266 33.73 36.07 35.59
CA ASP A 266 32.40 36.01 34.98
C ASP A 266 32.38 35.90 33.43
N CYS A 267 31.25 35.44 32.89
CA CYS A 267 30.66 35.62 31.53
C CYS A 267 31.50 35.50 30.23
N GLY A 268 31.07 34.62 29.29
CA GLY A 268 31.38 34.79 27.85
C GLY A 268 31.25 33.56 26.95
N ILE A 269 30.13 33.50 26.21
CA ILE A 269 29.89 32.94 24.84
C ILE A 269 31.01 32.05 24.25
N GLY A 270 30.69 30.78 23.99
CA GLY A 270 31.53 29.85 23.23
C GLY A 270 30.98 29.54 21.83
N GLU A 271 31.64 30.07 20.80
CA GLU A 271 31.74 29.47 19.46
C GLU A 271 33.20 29.03 19.24
N ASN A 272 33.36 28.02 18.37
CA ASN A 272 34.58 27.37 17.87
C ASN A 272 35.10 26.21 18.73
N SER A 273 34.79 24.97 18.36
CA SER A 273 35.26 24.20 17.20
C SER A 273 36.67 23.64 17.39
N ILE A 274 36.71 22.34 17.68
CA ILE A 274 37.72 21.38 17.25
C ILE A 274 36.90 20.12 16.92
N GLU A 275 36.40 19.96 15.70
CA GLU A 275 37.05 19.30 14.55
C GLU A 275 37.81 18.00 14.87
N GLY A 276 37.44 16.95 14.13
CA GLY A 276 38.40 15.95 13.65
C GLY A 276 38.35 14.56 14.27
N SER A 277 37.63 13.64 13.63
CA SER A 277 38.23 12.54 12.83
C SER A 277 37.44 11.22 12.89
N TYR A 278 36.75 10.91 11.79
CA TYR A 278 36.75 9.57 11.16
C TYR A 278 36.28 9.74 9.71
N TYR A 279 37.08 10.44 8.92
CA TYR A 279 37.28 10.18 7.50
C TYR A 279 38.71 10.63 7.17
N GLU A 280 39.63 9.69 7.08
CA GLU A 280 40.88 9.89 6.34
C GLU A 280 41.19 8.65 5.50
N ASN A 281 41.15 8.85 4.19
CA ASN A 281 42.32 8.73 3.31
C ASN A 281 41.89 9.35 1.96
N ARG A 282 42.29 10.61 1.70
CA ARG A 282 43.55 11.07 1.07
C ARG A 282 43.48 11.04 -0.47
N ASP A 283 43.39 12.26 -1.04
CA ASP A 283 44.31 12.91 -2.01
C ASP A 283 45.01 12.02 -3.07
N ALA A 284 45.21 12.41 -4.34
CA ALA A 284 45.11 13.69 -5.04
C ALA A 284 45.33 13.50 -6.56
N VAL A 285 44.72 14.39 -7.36
CA VAL A 285 45.30 15.13 -8.53
C VAL A 285 45.94 14.34 -9.70
N ARG A 286 45.30 14.39 -10.90
CA ARG A 286 45.65 15.20 -12.11
C ARG A 286 45.15 14.57 -13.43
N ASN A 287 44.47 15.40 -14.23
CA ASN A 287 44.37 15.44 -15.70
C ASN A 287 44.56 14.15 -16.52
N ASN A 288 43.54 13.76 -17.29
CA ASN A 288 43.65 13.86 -18.75
C ASN A 288 42.30 13.80 -19.47
N ILE A 289 42.34 14.46 -20.62
CA ILE A 289 41.30 14.81 -21.59
C ILE A 289 40.90 13.62 -22.47
N ALA A 290 39.70 13.71 -23.06
CA ALA A 290 39.25 13.15 -24.35
C ALA A 290 38.29 11.93 -24.35
N LYS A 291 37.04 12.25 -24.78
CA LYS A 291 36.32 11.72 -25.95
C LYS A 291 36.32 10.20 -26.19
N HIS A 292 35.12 9.63 -26.15
CA HIS A 292 34.35 9.03 -27.27
C HIS A 292 33.12 8.36 -26.63
N GLY A 293 31.90 8.45 -27.13
CA GLY A 293 31.37 8.84 -28.42
C GLY A 293 30.09 8.03 -28.60
N PHE A 294 29.02 8.73 -29.01
CA PHE A 294 27.79 8.11 -29.51
C PHE A 294 28.10 7.10 -30.62
N GLY A 295 27.36 6.00 -30.65
CA GLY A 295 27.37 5.00 -31.71
C GLY A 295 25.95 4.62 -32.14
N ASN A 296 25.44 5.40 -33.10
CA ASN A 296 24.52 5.02 -34.18
C ASN A 296 23.06 4.70 -33.88
N ALA A 297 22.25 5.76 -33.98
CA ALA A 297 21.11 5.73 -34.89
C ALA A 297 21.62 5.81 -36.34
N GLU A 298 21.42 4.75 -37.13
CA GLU A 298 21.25 4.84 -38.59
C GLU A 298 20.78 3.48 -39.14
N ARG A 299 19.46 3.33 -39.31
CA ARG A 299 18.84 2.73 -40.50
C ARG A 299 17.32 2.82 -40.38
N LEU A 300 16.78 3.88 -40.95
CA LEU A 300 15.76 3.87 -42.02
C LEU A 300 15.10 5.25 -42.09
N MET A 301 15.65 6.09 -42.96
CA MET A 301 14.93 7.14 -43.68
C MET A 301 15.08 6.82 -45.18
N HIS A 302 14.07 7.21 -45.96
CA HIS A 302 13.70 6.82 -47.33
C HIS A 302 12.83 5.55 -47.39
N GLU A 303 11.58 5.60 -47.87
CA GLU A 303 11.05 6.42 -48.96
C GLU A 303 9.75 7.16 -48.60
N GLY A 304 9.67 8.42 -49.03
CA GLY A 304 8.39 9.08 -49.28
C GLY A 304 7.95 8.78 -50.70
N LYS A 305 6.71 8.30 -50.87
CA LYS A 305 5.93 8.50 -52.09
C LYS A 305 4.48 8.83 -51.74
N LEU A 306 4.01 9.88 -52.39
CA LEU A 306 2.69 10.48 -52.32
C LEU A 306 1.55 9.46 -52.38
N SER A 307 0.55 9.61 -51.51
CA SER A 307 -0.85 9.61 -51.94
C SER A 307 -1.64 10.55 -51.04
N ALA A 308 -2.36 11.47 -51.69
CA ALA A 308 -3.33 12.33 -51.06
C ALA A 308 -4.57 11.52 -50.63
N SER A 309 -5.33 12.11 -49.71
CA SER A 309 -6.76 11.92 -49.43
C SER A 309 -7.17 11.08 -48.19
N SER A 310 -8.05 11.74 -47.42
CA SER A 310 -9.03 11.23 -46.45
C SER A 310 -8.62 11.03 -44.97
N GLY A 311 -8.94 12.04 -44.14
CA GLY A 311 -9.91 11.85 -43.04
C GLY A 311 -9.40 11.57 -41.62
N ILE A 312 -9.67 12.53 -40.73
CA ILE A 312 -9.82 12.46 -39.25
C ILE A 312 -8.54 12.73 -38.42
N ARG A 313 -8.37 13.99 -37.95
CA ARG A 313 -7.40 14.37 -36.90
C ARG A 313 -7.95 14.04 -35.51
N SER A 314 -7.20 13.31 -34.70
CA SER A 314 -7.51 13.05 -33.28
C SER A 314 -7.16 14.26 -32.39
N SER A 315 -7.99 14.53 -31.39
CA SER A 315 -7.91 15.69 -30.48
C SER A 315 -6.92 15.46 -29.33
N HIS A 316 -5.62 15.50 -29.61
CA HIS A 316 -4.56 15.37 -28.59
C HIS A 316 -3.69 16.62 -28.55
N LEU A 317 -3.28 17.03 -27.34
CA LEU A 317 -2.20 18.00 -27.16
C LEU A 317 -0.85 17.26 -27.18
N SER A 318 0.16 17.89 -27.77
CA SER A 318 1.51 17.34 -27.78
C SER A 318 2.19 17.61 -26.43
N ILE A 319 2.92 16.60 -25.95
CA ILE A 319 3.75 16.69 -24.76
C ILE A 319 5.17 16.32 -25.13
N THR A 320 6.13 17.12 -24.68
CA THR A 320 7.55 16.90 -24.92
C THR A 320 8.29 16.93 -23.59
N GLU A 321 9.14 15.92 -23.35
CA GLU A 321 10.06 15.94 -22.21
C GLU A 321 11.10 17.06 -22.38
N LEU A 322 11.29 17.87 -21.34
CA LEU A 322 12.31 18.92 -21.35
C LEU A 322 13.67 18.31 -21.05
N LYS A 323 14.54 18.25 -22.06
CA LYS A 323 15.93 17.85 -21.89
C LYS A 323 16.69 18.93 -21.12
N ILE A 324 16.96 18.66 -19.85
CA ILE A 324 17.67 19.61 -18.99
C ILE A 324 19.17 19.62 -19.29
N SER A 325 19.74 20.81 -19.40
CA SER A 325 21.18 21.06 -19.55
C SER A 325 21.67 22.09 -18.53
N GLY A 326 22.98 22.18 -18.28
CA GLY A 326 23.53 23.06 -17.23
C GLY A 326 23.62 22.35 -15.89
N GLU A 327 22.74 22.69 -14.95
CA GLU A 327 22.64 22.03 -13.64
C GLU A 327 22.01 20.62 -13.72
N PRO A 328 22.31 19.72 -12.77
CA PRO A 328 21.72 18.38 -12.74
C PRO A 328 20.19 18.40 -12.64
N VAL A 329 19.51 17.59 -13.44
CA VAL A 329 18.03 17.49 -13.47
C VAL A 329 17.44 17.08 -12.12
N GLU A 330 18.21 16.35 -11.32
CA GLU A 330 17.84 15.92 -9.97
C GLU A 330 17.54 17.10 -9.04
N LYS A 331 18.07 18.30 -9.32
CA LYS A 331 17.71 19.52 -8.57
C LYS A 331 16.25 19.94 -8.78
N LEU A 332 15.58 19.48 -9.84
CA LEU A 332 14.15 19.69 -10.10
C LEU A 332 13.26 18.56 -9.55
N PHE A 333 13.84 17.47 -9.05
CA PHE A 333 13.13 16.35 -8.44
C PHE A 333 12.78 16.65 -6.98
N LEU A 334 11.92 17.66 -6.77
CA LEU A 334 11.44 18.06 -5.46
C LEU A 334 9.91 18.03 -5.39
N TRP A 335 9.38 17.71 -4.22
CA TRP A 335 7.96 17.87 -3.91
C TRP A 335 7.66 19.24 -3.33
N GLY A 336 6.62 19.89 -3.84
CA GLY A 336 6.12 21.14 -3.29
C GLY A 336 7.15 22.28 -3.33
N GLN A 337 8.04 22.23 -4.33
CA GLN A 337 8.73 23.40 -4.87
C GLN A 337 7.69 24.33 -5.50
N SER A 338 7.93 25.63 -5.45
CA SER A 338 7.08 26.62 -6.09
C SER A 338 7.80 27.23 -7.29
N ALA A 339 7.06 27.53 -8.34
CA ALA A 339 7.60 28.15 -9.54
C ALA A 339 6.71 29.28 -10.06
N CYS A 340 7.33 30.27 -10.67
CA CYS A 340 6.64 31.39 -11.30
C CYS A 340 7.37 31.80 -12.59
N ALA A 341 6.59 32.25 -13.57
CA ALA A 341 7.15 32.94 -14.73
C ALA A 341 7.51 34.37 -14.33
N PHE A 342 8.63 34.86 -14.84
CA PHE A 342 9.03 36.25 -14.73
C PHE A 342 9.77 36.65 -16.00
N THR A 343 9.80 37.95 -16.29
CA THR A 343 10.41 38.47 -17.53
C THR A 343 11.66 39.26 -17.19
N ILE A 344 12.81 38.88 -17.75
CA ILE A 344 14.04 39.68 -17.73
C ILE A 344 14.43 40.01 -19.17
N GLY A 345 14.64 41.30 -19.45
CA GLY A 345 15.11 41.76 -20.78
C GLY A 345 14.20 41.34 -21.93
N GLY A 346 12.89 41.24 -21.71
CA GLY A 346 11.91 40.84 -22.71
C GLY A 346 11.79 39.32 -22.95
N LYS A 347 12.55 38.48 -22.22
CA LYS A 347 12.43 37.02 -22.28
C LYS A 347 11.77 36.48 -21.02
N GLN A 348 10.73 35.65 -21.17
CA GLN A 348 10.15 34.91 -20.06
C GLN A 348 11.07 33.77 -19.62
N GLN A 349 11.26 33.65 -18.31
CA GLN A 349 12.00 32.57 -17.66
C GLN A 349 11.18 31.98 -16.53
N VAL A 350 11.44 30.72 -16.18
CA VAL A 350 10.80 30.03 -15.06
C VAL A 350 11.77 30.04 -13.88
N LEU A 351 11.43 30.75 -12.80
CA LEU A 351 12.15 30.62 -11.52
C LEU A 351 11.49 29.53 -10.71
N THR A 352 12.30 28.66 -10.12
CA THR A 352 11.86 27.67 -9.12
C THR A 352 12.56 27.93 -7.80
N PHE A 353 11.84 27.79 -6.71
CA PHE A 353 12.38 27.94 -5.36
C PHE A 353 11.90 26.82 -4.43
N GLY A 354 12.85 26.36 -3.60
CA GLY A 354 12.63 25.42 -2.51
C GLY A 354 12.06 24.06 -2.92
N GLY A 355 11.53 23.31 -1.96
CA GLY A 355 10.99 21.96 -2.15
C GLY A 355 11.67 20.93 -1.25
N PHE A 356 11.22 19.67 -1.34
CA PHE A 356 11.76 18.54 -0.58
C PHE A 356 12.17 17.39 -1.51
N GLY A 357 13.43 16.95 -1.44
CA GLY A 357 14.02 15.93 -2.31
C GLY A 357 15.40 16.31 -2.84
N GLY A 358 15.69 15.94 -4.08
CA GLY A 358 16.90 16.32 -4.79
C GLY A 358 18.15 15.48 -4.47
N PRO A 359 19.34 15.90 -4.94
CA PRO A 359 20.59 15.15 -4.78
C PRO A 359 20.98 14.92 -3.31
N GLY A 360 21.34 13.69 -2.94
CA GLY A 360 21.92 13.41 -1.61
C GLY A 360 20.93 13.19 -0.45
N ARG A 361 19.87 12.38 -0.65
CA ARG A 361 18.78 12.02 0.30
C ARG A 361 17.66 13.08 0.46
N HIS A 362 16.57 12.68 1.12
CA HIS A 362 15.34 13.45 1.35
C HIS A 362 15.51 14.61 2.33
N SER A 363 15.99 15.76 1.87
CA SER A 363 16.01 17.01 2.64
C SER A 363 15.26 18.14 1.94
N ARG A 364 14.98 19.21 2.69
CA ARG A 364 14.42 20.44 2.11
C ARG A 364 15.53 21.24 1.46
N ARG A 365 15.18 21.97 0.40
CA ARG A 365 16.10 22.78 -0.39
C ARG A 365 15.66 24.25 -0.36
N ASN A 366 16.61 25.12 -0.66
CA ASN A 366 16.43 26.55 -0.92
C ASN A 366 17.09 26.94 -2.26
N TYR A 367 17.20 25.98 -3.19
CA TYR A 367 17.71 26.25 -4.52
C TYR A 367 16.88 27.32 -5.20
N SER A 368 17.54 28.32 -5.76
CA SER A 368 16.95 29.32 -6.64
C SER A 368 17.41 28.98 -8.05
N LEU A 369 16.55 28.33 -8.84
CA LEU A 369 16.91 27.82 -10.16
C LEU A 369 16.16 28.55 -11.26
N LEU A 370 16.88 28.96 -12.29
CA LEU A 370 16.35 29.48 -13.53
C LEU A 370 16.31 28.39 -14.58
N LEU A 371 15.13 28.16 -15.14
CA LEU A 371 14.91 27.23 -16.24
C LEU A 371 14.49 28.00 -17.50
N ASP A 372 15.29 27.85 -18.56
CA ASP A 372 14.91 28.25 -19.91
C ASP A 372 14.11 27.13 -20.57
N ARG A 373 12.82 27.38 -20.85
CA ARG A 373 11.90 26.41 -21.47
C ARG A 373 12.27 26.02 -22.91
N THR A 374 13.06 26.83 -23.60
CA THR A 374 13.40 26.64 -25.01
C THR A 374 14.65 25.79 -25.16
N SER A 375 15.71 26.14 -24.41
CA SER A 375 16.98 25.44 -24.46
C SER A 375 17.08 24.29 -23.44
N GLY A 376 16.19 24.26 -22.44
CA GLY A 376 16.28 23.36 -21.29
C GLY A 376 17.44 23.71 -20.34
N LEU A 377 18.08 24.87 -20.51
CA LEU A 377 19.18 25.32 -19.66
C LEU A 377 18.65 25.62 -18.26
N LEU A 378 19.08 24.81 -17.29
CA LEU A 378 18.87 24.99 -15.87
C LEU A 378 20.12 25.61 -15.27
N LYS A 379 19.95 26.73 -14.56
CA LYS A 379 21.03 27.46 -13.91
C LYS A 379 20.65 27.80 -12.48
N GLU A 380 21.51 27.47 -11.53
CA GLU A 380 21.37 27.99 -10.17
C GLU A 380 21.85 29.45 -10.14
N ILE A 381 21.01 30.35 -9.61
CA ILE A 381 21.40 31.74 -9.42
C ILE A 381 22.12 31.88 -8.09
N ASN A 382 23.32 32.46 -8.14
CA ASN A 382 24.05 32.84 -6.93
C ASN A 382 23.32 34.01 -6.28
N VAL A 383 22.56 33.72 -5.23
CA VAL A 383 21.78 34.70 -4.49
C VAL A 383 22.47 35.09 -3.20
N LYS A 384 22.49 36.40 -2.91
CA LYS A 384 22.89 36.92 -1.60
C LYS A 384 21.70 36.85 -0.67
N ASP A 385 21.92 36.29 0.52
CA ASP A 385 20.89 35.95 1.49
C ASP A 385 19.84 34.99 0.87
N SER A 386 19.19 34.15 1.67
CA SER A 386 18.24 33.18 1.12
C SER A 386 17.25 32.73 2.19
N PRO A 387 15.98 32.52 1.84
CA PRO A 387 15.04 31.90 2.76
C PRO A 387 15.54 30.50 3.14
N SER A 388 15.27 30.10 4.38
CA SER A 388 15.61 28.76 4.87
C SER A 388 15.05 27.65 3.95
N PRO A 389 15.72 26.49 3.86
CA PRO A 389 15.22 25.36 3.08
C PRO A 389 13.79 24.97 3.45
N ARG A 390 12.85 25.06 2.52
CA ARG A 390 11.42 25.00 2.82
C ARG A 390 10.59 24.34 1.74
N MET A 391 9.41 23.82 2.12
CA MET A 391 8.43 23.28 1.18
C MET A 391 7.01 23.76 1.49
N GLY A 392 6.13 23.74 0.50
CA GLY A 392 4.73 24.15 0.67
C GLY A 392 4.56 25.65 0.96
N HIS A 393 5.55 26.44 0.57
CA HIS A 393 5.43 27.90 0.43
C HIS A 393 4.84 28.22 -0.95
N THR A 394 4.49 29.48 -1.19
CA THR A 394 4.14 29.97 -2.52
C THR A 394 5.16 31.00 -2.99
N THR A 395 5.52 30.95 -4.28
CA THR A 395 6.24 32.02 -4.97
C THR A 395 5.32 32.74 -5.93
N THR A 396 5.32 34.07 -5.90
CA THR A 396 4.47 34.89 -6.76
C THR A 396 5.27 36.07 -7.30
N ALA A 397 5.21 36.27 -8.61
CA ALA A 397 5.86 37.40 -9.28
C ALA A 397 4.92 38.62 -9.32
N VAL A 398 5.41 39.77 -8.89
CA VAL A 398 4.74 41.07 -9.00
C VAL A 398 5.76 42.09 -9.52
N GLY A 399 5.57 42.57 -10.74
CA GLY A 399 6.57 43.38 -11.44
C GLY A 399 7.90 42.61 -11.56
N ASN A 400 9.00 43.26 -11.16
CA ASN A 400 10.36 42.66 -11.19
C ASN A 400 10.75 41.95 -9.88
N HIS A 401 9.80 41.75 -8.97
CA HIS A 401 10.02 41.16 -7.66
C HIS A 401 9.33 39.81 -7.55
N ILE A 402 9.98 38.86 -6.88
CA ILE A 402 9.40 37.54 -6.60
C ILE A 402 9.28 37.38 -5.09
N TYR A 403 8.07 37.11 -4.65
CA TYR A 403 7.71 37.00 -3.24
C TYR A 403 7.58 35.53 -2.87
N ALA A 404 8.34 35.07 -1.88
CA ALA A 404 8.17 33.78 -1.24
C ALA A 404 7.46 33.95 0.11
N VAL A 405 6.31 33.30 0.28
CA VAL A 405 5.46 33.45 1.47
C VAL A 405 5.33 32.12 2.22
N GLY A 406 5.66 32.14 3.50
CA GLY A 406 5.46 31.05 4.46
C GLY A 406 6.14 29.72 4.09
N GLY A 407 5.45 28.61 4.36
CA GLY A 407 5.96 27.25 4.14
C GLY A 407 6.41 26.59 5.44
N ARG A 408 7.24 25.55 5.33
CA ARG A 408 7.82 24.86 6.50
C ARG A 408 9.26 24.45 6.26
N ALA A 409 10.15 24.72 7.21
CA ALA A 409 11.56 24.29 7.21
C ALA A 409 11.79 23.00 8.02
N GLY A 410 10.85 22.65 8.89
CA GLY A 410 10.88 21.42 9.68
C GLY A 410 9.52 20.74 9.73
N PRO A 411 9.40 19.61 10.46
CA PRO A 411 8.10 19.05 10.84
C PRO A 411 7.32 19.99 11.77
N SER A 412 7.99 20.62 12.74
CA SER A 412 7.43 21.56 13.71
C SER A 412 7.63 23.03 13.34
N GLU A 413 8.62 23.33 12.50
CA GLU A 413 8.98 24.69 12.09
C GLU A 413 8.15 25.14 10.88
N ILE A 414 6.99 25.73 11.17
CA ILE A 414 6.09 26.36 10.20
C ILE A 414 6.39 27.85 10.14
N LEU A 415 6.46 28.39 8.93
CA LEU A 415 6.97 29.72 8.66
C LEU A 415 5.83 30.65 8.23
N GLY A 416 5.90 31.92 8.65
CA GLY A 416 5.02 33.01 8.25
C GLY A 416 5.78 34.21 7.71
N ASP A 417 7.08 34.04 7.43
CA ASP A 417 7.94 35.08 6.89
C ASP A 417 7.65 35.34 5.39
N VAL A 418 7.94 36.57 4.98
CA VAL A 418 7.87 37.01 3.58
C VAL A 418 9.29 37.36 3.13
N TRP A 419 9.69 36.81 2.01
CA TRP A 419 10.97 37.09 1.37
C TRP A 419 10.75 37.62 -0.04
N VAL A 420 11.58 38.58 -0.43
CA VAL A 420 11.53 39.21 -1.75
C VAL A 420 12.86 39.03 -2.46
N LEU A 421 12.83 38.38 -3.62
CA LEU A 421 13.95 38.32 -4.54
C LEU A 421 13.89 39.51 -5.49
N GLN A 422 14.89 40.37 -5.41
CA GLN A 422 15.14 41.41 -6.40
C GLN A 422 15.88 40.78 -7.59
N SER A 423 15.16 40.60 -8.71
CA SER A 423 15.67 39.89 -9.89
C SER A 423 16.89 40.56 -10.55
N THR A 424 17.03 41.89 -10.42
CA THR A 424 18.18 42.66 -10.95
C THR A 424 19.44 42.52 -10.09
N GLU A 425 19.29 42.27 -8.80
CA GLU A 425 20.40 42.25 -7.83
C GLU A 425 20.76 40.83 -7.34
N ASN A 426 19.97 39.82 -7.73
CA ASN A 426 20.07 38.43 -7.25
C ASN A 426 20.20 38.39 -5.71
N ARG A 427 19.35 39.13 -5.00
CA ARG A 427 19.36 39.19 -3.54
C ARG A 427 17.98 38.88 -2.99
N TRP A 428 17.90 37.93 -2.08
CA TRP A 428 16.71 37.74 -1.25
C TRP A 428 16.78 38.69 -0.06
N SER A 429 15.67 39.35 0.25
CA SER A 429 15.55 40.18 1.44
C SER A 429 14.33 39.74 2.22
N ARG A 430 14.50 39.50 3.53
CA ARG A 430 13.36 39.28 4.41
C ARG A 430 12.67 40.61 4.62
N VAL A 431 11.36 40.65 4.38
CA VAL A 431 10.56 41.86 4.54
C VAL A 431 9.79 41.77 5.83
N GLU A 432 9.92 42.80 6.66
CA GLU A 432 9.04 43.00 7.80
C GLU A 432 7.73 43.63 7.30
N CYS A 433 6.66 42.85 7.38
CA CYS A 433 5.34 43.32 6.97
C CYS A 433 4.61 43.94 8.17
N SER A 434 3.87 45.02 7.92
CA SER A 434 3.01 45.67 8.92
C SER A 434 1.53 45.33 8.71
N GLY A 435 0.63 45.78 9.58
CA GLY A 435 -0.80 45.54 9.46
C GLY A 435 -1.26 44.27 10.17
N ASP A 436 -2.18 43.52 9.56
CA ASP A 436 -2.76 42.32 10.15
C ASP A 436 -1.76 41.16 10.22
N ILE A 437 -1.91 40.29 11.22
CA ILE A 437 -0.98 39.18 11.43
C ILE A 437 -1.20 38.09 10.37
N PHE A 438 -0.18 37.83 9.54
CA PHE A 438 -0.13 36.63 8.72
C PHE A 438 0.41 35.46 9.55
N HIS A 439 -0.50 34.60 10.01
CA HIS A 439 -0.12 33.44 10.82
C HIS A 439 0.72 32.42 10.03
N PRO A 440 1.78 31.83 10.64
CA PRO A 440 2.61 30.80 10.02
C PRO A 440 1.79 29.64 9.47
N ARG A 441 1.98 29.35 8.18
CA ARG A 441 1.22 28.30 7.49
C ARG A 441 1.95 27.79 6.25
N HIS A 442 1.60 26.57 5.84
CA HIS A 442 2.09 25.97 4.61
C HIS A 442 0.95 25.34 3.80
N ARG A 443 1.19 25.00 2.53
CA ARG A 443 0.19 24.45 1.59
C ARG A 443 -1.04 25.37 1.43
N HIS A 444 -0.85 26.67 1.60
CA HIS A 444 -1.79 27.70 1.15
C HIS A 444 -1.64 27.90 -0.36
N ALA A 445 -2.58 28.60 -0.99
CA ALA A 445 -2.47 29.03 -2.38
C ALA A 445 -2.35 30.55 -2.43
N ALA A 446 -1.60 31.05 -3.42
CA ALA A 446 -1.41 32.47 -3.62
C ALA A 446 -1.51 32.85 -5.11
N ALA A 447 -2.05 34.03 -5.38
CA ALA A 447 -2.12 34.61 -6.72
C ALA A 447 -1.91 36.13 -6.63
N ALA A 448 -1.28 36.71 -7.65
CA ALA A 448 -1.13 38.15 -7.77
C ALA A 448 -2.24 38.73 -8.65
N ALA A 449 -2.85 39.82 -8.21
CA ALA A 449 -3.66 40.68 -9.07
C ALA A 449 -3.23 42.13 -8.85
N ALA A 450 -2.78 42.78 -9.92
CA ALA A 450 -2.09 44.06 -9.87
C ALA A 450 -0.88 44.03 -8.89
N LEU A 451 -0.78 45.00 -7.97
CA LEU A 451 0.30 45.12 -6.98
C LEU A 451 -0.03 44.46 -5.63
N LYS A 452 -0.91 43.45 -5.63
CA LYS A 452 -1.37 42.76 -4.43
C LYS A 452 -1.24 41.25 -4.57
N ILE A 453 -0.79 40.59 -3.50
CA ILE A 453 -0.71 39.14 -3.41
C ILE A 453 -1.80 38.65 -2.47
N TYR A 454 -2.67 37.80 -3.00
CA TYR A 454 -3.78 37.21 -2.29
C TYR A 454 -3.41 35.80 -1.86
N VAL A 455 -3.52 35.51 -0.56
CA VAL A 455 -3.18 34.22 0.04
C VAL A 455 -4.42 33.65 0.72
N PHE A 456 -4.85 32.46 0.28
CA PHE A 456 -6.02 31.79 0.84
C PHE A 456 -5.65 30.47 1.52
N GLY A 457 -6.31 30.23 2.67
CA GLY A 457 -6.26 28.97 3.40
C GLY A 457 -4.86 28.56 3.88
N GLY A 458 -4.59 27.25 3.90
CA GLY A 458 -3.34 26.65 4.38
C GLY A 458 -3.47 25.90 5.70
N LEU A 459 -2.38 25.23 6.10
CA LEU A 459 -2.28 24.42 7.31
C LEU A 459 -1.23 24.98 8.27
N SER A 460 -1.54 24.97 9.56
CA SER A 460 -0.59 25.16 10.67
C SER A 460 -0.70 24.03 11.71
N ASN A 461 0.07 24.12 12.78
CA ASN A 461 -0.06 23.23 13.94
C ASN A 461 -1.41 23.41 14.68
N GLU A 462 -2.07 24.56 14.52
CA GLU A 462 -3.32 24.91 15.19
C GLU A 462 -4.56 24.50 14.37
N GLY A 463 -4.40 24.24 13.08
CA GLY A 463 -5.51 23.82 12.22
C GLY A 463 -5.40 24.28 10.76
N ILE A 464 -6.53 24.20 10.07
CA ILE A 464 -6.67 24.57 8.65
C ILE A 464 -7.37 25.93 8.58
N TYR A 465 -6.83 26.84 7.77
CA TYR A 465 -7.37 28.19 7.62
C TYR A 465 -8.39 28.28 6.47
N SER A 466 -9.33 29.21 6.61
CA SER A 466 -10.30 29.65 5.59
C SER A 466 -10.17 31.14 5.26
N CYS A 467 -9.19 31.86 5.82
CA CYS A 467 -9.07 33.31 5.65
C CYS A 467 -8.38 33.67 4.33
N LEU A 468 -8.75 34.86 3.79
CA LEU A 468 -8.08 35.52 2.67
C LEU A 468 -7.22 36.67 3.22
N ASN A 469 -5.91 36.51 3.15
CA ASN A 469 -4.92 37.53 3.52
C ASN A 469 -4.40 38.20 2.25
N ILE A 470 -4.25 39.52 2.28
CA ILE A 470 -3.74 40.30 1.15
C ILE A 470 -2.50 41.05 1.58
N LEU A 471 -1.40 40.80 0.88
CA LEU A 471 -0.19 41.59 0.99
C LEU A 471 -0.20 42.65 -0.10
N ASP A 472 -0.24 43.91 0.32
CA ASP A 472 0.00 45.05 -0.56
C ASP A 472 1.51 45.21 -0.77
N THR A 473 1.97 45.05 -2.01
CA THR A 473 3.41 45.03 -2.31
C THR A 473 4.08 46.40 -2.36
N GLU A 474 3.31 47.49 -2.35
CA GLU A 474 3.86 48.85 -2.28
C GLU A 474 4.10 49.27 -0.84
N SER A 475 3.14 49.01 0.04
CA SER A 475 3.20 49.36 1.46
C SER A 475 3.77 48.25 2.36
N MET A 476 3.96 47.05 1.82
CA MET A 476 4.32 45.82 2.56
C MET A 476 3.39 45.58 3.76
N ARG A 477 2.10 45.88 3.58
CA ARG A 477 1.08 45.77 4.62
C ARG A 477 0.15 44.59 4.35
N TRP A 478 -0.04 43.75 5.35
CA TRP A 478 -1.06 42.70 5.35
C TRP A 478 -2.42 43.27 5.74
N ASN A 479 -3.45 42.83 5.03
CA ASN A 479 -4.84 43.08 5.37
C ASN A 479 -5.63 41.77 5.32
N VAL A 480 -6.48 41.53 6.30
CA VAL A 480 -7.48 40.45 6.31
C VAL A 480 -8.80 41.02 5.84
N ILE A 481 -9.33 40.48 4.74
CA ILE A 481 -10.61 40.96 4.21
C ILE A 481 -11.77 40.10 4.71
N SER A 482 -12.77 40.77 5.27
CA SER A 482 -14.12 40.24 5.43
C SER A 482 -14.89 40.43 4.11
N ALA A 483 -14.71 39.50 3.19
CA ALA A 483 -15.42 39.48 1.91
C ALA A 483 -16.86 39.00 2.06
N ALA A 484 -17.75 39.53 1.21
CA ALA A 484 -19.15 39.12 1.12
C ALA A 484 -19.33 37.90 0.19
N GLY A 485 -20.51 37.30 0.19
CA GLY A 485 -20.89 36.22 -0.73
C GLY A 485 -20.59 34.80 -0.22
N GLU A 486 -20.41 33.86 -1.15
CA GLU A 486 -20.29 32.41 -0.87
C GLU A 486 -18.87 32.03 -0.42
N TRP A 487 -18.60 32.28 0.86
CA TRP A 487 -17.28 32.08 1.44
C TRP A 487 -16.79 30.61 1.36
N PRO A 488 -15.59 30.33 0.83
CA PRO A 488 -15.07 28.98 0.78
C PRO A 488 -14.63 28.43 2.15
N CYS A 489 -14.90 27.14 2.42
CA CYS A 489 -14.48 26.50 3.67
C CYS A 489 -12.96 26.47 3.89
N ALA A 490 -12.55 26.20 5.13
CA ALA A 490 -11.15 25.97 5.48
C ALA A 490 -10.55 24.84 4.64
N ARG A 491 -9.39 25.10 4.02
CA ARG A 491 -8.77 24.16 3.08
C ARG A 491 -7.26 24.38 2.93
N HIS A 492 -6.56 23.31 2.57
CA HIS A 492 -5.15 23.35 2.17
C HIS A 492 -4.93 22.56 0.86
N SER A 493 -3.77 22.74 0.23
CA SER A 493 -3.40 22.04 -1.01
C SER A 493 -4.42 22.20 -2.16
N HIS A 494 -5.13 23.33 -2.17
CA HIS A 494 -5.93 23.83 -3.30
C HIS A 494 -5.05 24.71 -4.20
N SER A 495 -5.59 25.19 -5.30
CA SER A 495 -4.91 26.12 -6.20
C SER A 495 -5.72 27.41 -6.38
N LEU A 496 -5.01 28.51 -6.61
CA LEU A 496 -5.56 29.85 -6.81
C LEU A 496 -4.81 30.49 -7.98
N VAL A 497 -5.53 31.05 -8.95
CA VAL A 497 -4.96 31.75 -10.11
C VAL A 497 -5.74 33.03 -10.38
N SER A 498 -5.11 34.02 -11.01
CA SER A 498 -5.70 35.31 -11.34
C SER A 498 -6.03 35.42 -12.83
N TYR A 499 -7.22 35.93 -13.16
CA TYR A 499 -7.63 36.32 -14.51
C TYR A 499 -8.23 37.73 -14.47
N GLY A 500 -7.48 38.74 -14.95
CA GLY A 500 -7.90 40.13 -14.83
C GLY A 500 -8.08 40.54 -13.36
N SER A 501 -9.26 41.07 -13.00
CA SER A 501 -9.63 41.45 -11.63
C SER A 501 -10.29 40.32 -10.83
N THR A 502 -10.30 39.09 -11.34
CA THR A 502 -10.94 37.94 -10.68
C THR A 502 -9.91 36.87 -10.31
N LEU A 503 -9.98 36.36 -9.09
CA LEU A 503 -9.22 35.17 -8.68
C LEU A 503 -10.12 33.95 -8.81
N PHE A 504 -9.57 32.83 -9.26
CA PHE A 504 -10.27 31.56 -9.37
C PHE A 504 -9.60 30.52 -8.50
N MET A 505 -10.41 29.80 -7.72
CA MET A 505 -9.95 28.77 -6.79
C MET A 505 -10.64 27.45 -7.09
N PHE A 506 -9.87 26.35 -7.08
CA PHE A 506 -10.40 25.01 -7.27
C PHE A 506 -9.89 24.02 -6.22
N GLY A 507 -10.82 23.19 -5.73
CA GLY A 507 -10.54 21.98 -4.97
C GLY A 507 -9.80 22.20 -3.64
N GLY A 508 -8.93 21.24 -3.29
CA GLY A 508 -8.21 21.21 -2.02
C GLY A 508 -8.68 20.11 -1.08
N HIS A 509 -8.24 20.17 0.18
CA HIS A 509 -8.63 19.26 1.24
C HIS A 509 -9.04 20.05 2.49
N ASP A 510 -10.22 19.76 3.04
CA ASP A 510 -10.82 20.45 4.20
C ASP A 510 -10.40 19.86 5.56
N GLY A 511 -9.54 18.86 5.54
CA GLY A 511 -9.14 18.07 6.71
C GLY A 511 -9.88 16.75 6.84
N GLN A 512 -10.96 16.55 6.09
CA GLN A 512 -11.74 15.31 6.05
C GLN A 512 -11.83 14.68 4.66
N ARG A 513 -11.94 15.49 3.60
CA ARG A 513 -12.11 15.03 2.22
C ARG A 513 -11.44 15.96 1.22
N ALA A 514 -11.21 15.42 0.02
CA ALA A 514 -10.88 16.20 -1.16
C ALA A 514 -12.12 16.95 -1.67
N LEU A 515 -11.90 18.13 -2.26
CA LEU A 515 -12.94 19.04 -2.76
C LEU A 515 -12.84 19.20 -4.29
N ASN A 516 -13.97 19.51 -4.95
CA ASN A 516 -14.07 19.86 -6.38
C ASN A 516 -14.91 21.13 -6.61
N ASP A 517 -15.16 21.91 -5.57
CA ASP A 517 -15.85 23.19 -5.71
C ASP A 517 -14.94 24.20 -6.41
N PHE A 518 -15.57 25.07 -7.20
CA PHE A 518 -14.93 26.10 -8.00
C PHE A 518 -15.48 27.45 -7.57
N TYR A 519 -14.60 28.37 -7.19
CA TYR A 519 -15.00 29.72 -6.75
C TYR A 519 -14.30 30.77 -7.58
N SER A 520 -14.96 31.92 -7.69
CA SER A 520 -14.34 33.16 -8.10
C SER A 520 -14.39 34.19 -6.97
N PHE A 521 -13.36 35.02 -6.89
CA PHE A 521 -13.29 36.17 -6.02
C PHE A 521 -13.04 37.41 -6.85
N ASP A 522 -13.97 38.37 -6.80
CA ASP A 522 -13.81 39.65 -7.47
C ASP A 522 -13.01 40.60 -6.56
N THR A 523 -11.84 41.01 -7.04
CA THR A 523 -10.93 41.90 -6.30
C THR A 523 -11.40 43.35 -6.22
N THR A 524 -12.41 43.73 -7.02
CA THR A 524 -13.01 45.07 -7.04
C THR A 524 -14.19 45.14 -6.09
N THR A 525 -15.08 44.15 -6.15
CA THR A 525 -16.28 44.10 -5.28
C THR A 525 -16.02 43.41 -3.94
N LEU A 526 -14.87 42.76 -3.77
CA LEU A 526 -14.50 41.98 -2.59
C LEU A 526 -15.55 40.93 -2.23
N SER A 527 -16.01 40.20 -3.23
CA SER A 527 -17.05 39.17 -3.07
C SER A 527 -16.63 37.82 -3.63
N TRP A 528 -16.93 36.76 -2.88
CA TRP A 528 -16.81 35.37 -3.32
C TRP A 528 -18.09 34.90 -3.99
N ASN A 529 -17.95 34.19 -5.10
CA ASN A 529 -19.06 33.53 -5.79
C ASN A 529 -18.68 32.06 -6.04
N LYS A 530 -19.62 31.15 -5.79
CA LYS A 530 -19.45 29.76 -6.18
C LYS A 530 -19.86 29.60 -7.64
N GLU A 531 -18.92 29.21 -8.46
CA GLU A 531 -19.08 29.23 -9.91
C GLU A 531 -19.90 28.04 -10.40
N ILE A 532 -20.99 28.34 -11.11
CA ILE A 532 -21.82 27.34 -11.78
C ILE A 532 -21.24 27.14 -13.18
N THR A 533 -20.82 25.91 -13.47
CA THR A 533 -20.21 25.54 -14.75
C THR A 533 -20.93 24.33 -15.33
N SER A 534 -20.90 24.18 -16.65
CA SER A 534 -21.46 23.03 -17.35
C SER A 534 -20.36 22.10 -17.87
N GLY A 535 -20.74 20.95 -18.41
CA GLY A 535 -19.80 19.90 -18.83
C GLY A 535 -19.28 19.05 -17.67
N ARG A 536 -18.26 18.23 -17.94
CA ARG A 536 -17.70 17.30 -16.95
C ARG A 536 -16.72 18.04 -16.02
N THR A 537 -17.15 18.43 -14.82
CA THR A 537 -16.27 19.05 -13.82
C THR A 537 -15.13 18.11 -13.39
N PRO A 538 -13.92 18.62 -13.07
CA PRO A 538 -12.86 17.77 -12.54
C PRO A 538 -13.28 17.11 -11.21
N SER A 539 -12.86 15.86 -11.00
CA SER A 539 -13.17 15.12 -9.77
C SER A 539 -12.49 15.73 -8.52
N PRO A 540 -13.03 15.51 -7.31
CA PRO A 540 -12.47 16.05 -6.07
C PRO A 540 -11.00 15.72 -5.89
N ARG A 541 -10.16 16.74 -5.70
CA ARG A 541 -8.70 16.57 -5.66
C ARG A 541 -7.96 17.67 -4.91
N PHE A 542 -6.76 17.33 -4.45
CA PHE A 542 -5.82 18.24 -3.80
C PHE A 542 -4.38 17.99 -4.29
N SER A 543 -3.46 18.92 -4.05
CA SER A 543 -2.08 18.87 -4.57
C SER A 543 -2.00 18.77 -6.10
N HIS A 544 -3.00 19.32 -6.80
CA HIS A 544 -3.03 19.44 -8.25
C HIS A 544 -2.35 20.74 -8.71
N CYS A 545 -2.16 20.86 -10.01
CA CYS A 545 -1.74 22.08 -10.69
C CYS A 545 -2.96 22.79 -11.29
N MET A 546 -2.97 24.12 -11.22
CA MET A 546 -3.95 24.96 -11.89
C MET A 546 -3.22 26.04 -12.66
N PHE A 547 -3.66 26.33 -13.87
CA PHE A 547 -3.05 27.34 -14.72
C PHE A 547 -4.10 28.10 -15.52
N ILE A 548 -3.70 29.27 -16.01
CA ILE A 548 -4.46 30.09 -16.95
C ILE A 548 -3.70 30.20 -18.25
N TYR A 549 -4.41 30.02 -19.36
CA TYR A 549 -3.89 30.26 -20.70
C TYR A 549 -4.99 30.87 -21.55
N LYS A 550 -4.78 32.10 -22.05
CA LYS A 550 -5.79 32.88 -22.78
C LYS A 550 -7.12 32.92 -22.00
N HIS A 551 -8.19 32.34 -22.52
CA HIS A 551 -9.52 32.28 -21.90
C HIS A 551 -9.82 30.94 -21.22
N TYR A 552 -8.79 30.14 -20.91
CA TYR A 552 -8.93 28.80 -20.35
C TYR A 552 -8.29 28.69 -18.96
N ILE A 553 -9.01 28.01 -18.06
CA ILE A 553 -8.45 27.49 -16.80
C ILE A 553 -8.20 26.01 -16.97
N GLY A 554 -6.97 25.55 -16.70
CA GLY A 554 -6.62 24.14 -16.74
C GLY A 554 -6.35 23.57 -15.36
N ILE A 555 -6.79 22.33 -15.13
CA ILE A 555 -6.52 21.52 -13.93
C ILE A 555 -5.81 20.24 -14.35
N LEU A 556 -4.65 20.00 -13.72
CA LEU A 556 -3.77 18.87 -14.05
C LEU A 556 -3.32 18.14 -12.77
N GLY A 557 -3.35 16.81 -12.79
CA GLY A 557 -2.79 15.97 -11.72
C GLY A 557 -3.52 16.03 -10.37
N GLY A 558 -2.77 15.77 -9.30
CA GLY A 558 -3.26 15.76 -7.91
C GLY A 558 -3.71 14.40 -7.38
N CYS A 559 -4.18 14.40 -6.13
CA CYS A 559 -4.69 13.23 -5.43
C CYS A 559 -6.20 13.35 -5.16
N PRO A 560 -6.97 12.26 -5.23
CA PRO A 560 -6.54 10.87 -5.43
C PRO A 560 -6.11 10.57 -6.87
N ILE A 561 -5.10 9.71 -7.02
CA ILE A 561 -4.60 9.21 -8.32
C ILE A 561 -5.65 8.24 -8.87
N ARG A 562 -6.17 8.49 -10.07
CA ARG A 562 -7.17 7.65 -10.75
C ARG A 562 -6.67 7.20 -12.14
N GLU A 563 -7.38 6.27 -12.78
CA GLU A 563 -7.03 5.76 -14.12
C GLU A 563 -7.00 6.87 -15.18
N ASN A 564 -7.80 7.93 -15.03
CA ASN A 564 -7.85 9.10 -15.92
C ASN A 564 -6.76 10.15 -15.68
N ASN A 565 -5.63 9.81 -15.05
CA ASN A 565 -4.53 10.76 -14.83
C ASN A 565 -3.86 11.24 -16.14
N GLN A 566 -4.27 10.71 -17.28
CA GLN A 566 -3.82 11.10 -18.61
C GLN A 566 -4.64 12.26 -19.19
N GLU A 567 -5.59 12.87 -18.44
CA GLU A 567 -6.43 13.97 -18.93
C GLU A 567 -6.06 15.31 -18.29
N ILE A 568 -6.13 16.40 -19.08
CA ILE A 568 -6.22 17.78 -18.57
C ILE A 568 -7.68 18.22 -18.64
N ALA A 569 -8.21 18.71 -17.52
CA ALA A 569 -9.53 19.32 -17.48
C ALA A 569 -9.41 20.82 -17.75
N LEU A 570 -10.18 21.33 -18.70
CA LEU A 570 -10.10 22.70 -19.18
C LEU A 570 -11.48 23.36 -19.11
N LEU A 571 -11.54 24.54 -18.49
CA LEU A 571 -12.73 25.38 -18.43
C LEU A 571 -12.56 26.55 -19.39
N HIS A 572 -13.47 26.69 -20.34
CA HIS A 572 -13.57 27.90 -21.14
C HIS A 572 -14.27 29.00 -20.33
N LEU A 573 -13.59 30.09 -19.98
CA LEU A 573 -14.09 31.13 -19.08
C LEU A 573 -15.33 31.87 -19.63
N LYS A 574 -15.36 32.16 -20.93
CA LYS A 574 -16.53 32.80 -21.58
C LYS A 574 -17.78 31.92 -21.59
N HIS A 575 -17.65 30.66 -22.01
CA HIS A 575 -18.77 29.72 -22.14
C HIS A 575 -19.11 28.98 -20.84
N ARG A 576 -18.24 29.06 -19.82
CA ARG A 576 -18.37 28.38 -18.52
C ARG A 576 -18.55 26.85 -18.65
N VAL A 577 -17.93 26.24 -19.66
CA VAL A 577 -18.03 24.80 -19.96
C VAL A 577 -16.69 24.10 -19.74
N TRP A 578 -16.70 23.00 -19.00
CA TRP A 578 -15.58 22.08 -18.84
C TRP A 578 -15.50 21.05 -19.97
N PHE A 579 -14.31 20.84 -20.50
CA PHE A 579 -13.98 19.74 -21.41
C PHE A 579 -12.65 19.09 -21.01
N HIS A 580 -12.40 17.88 -21.48
CA HIS A 580 -11.22 17.09 -21.12
C HIS A 580 -10.43 16.75 -22.36
N VAL A 581 -9.11 16.87 -22.28
CA VAL A 581 -8.20 16.52 -23.37
C VAL A 581 -7.22 15.47 -22.88
N SER A 582 -7.14 14.35 -23.61
CA SER A 582 -6.26 13.23 -23.28
C SER A 582 -4.85 13.45 -23.82
N ILE A 583 -3.87 13.22 -22.95
CA ILE A 583 -2.43 13.29 -23.17
C ILE A 583 -1.83 11.94 -22.76
N PRO A 584 -1.74 10.95 -23.67
CA PRO A 584 -1.36 9.57 -23.34
C PRO A 584 -0.02 9.44 -22.59
N ALA A 585 0.99 10.25 -22.92
CA ALA A 585 2.29 10.22 -22.26
C ALA A 585 2.31 10.85 -20.86
N LEU A 586 1.25 11.57 -20.46
CA LEU A 586 1.10 12.10 -19.11
C LEU A 586 0.98 10.98 -18.06
N GLY A 587 0.54 9.76 -18.44
CA GLY A 587 0.42 8.62 -17.52
C GLY A 587 1.73 8.20 -16.84
N GLN A 588 2.88 8.63 -17.39
CA GLN A 588 4.19 8.40 -16.80
C GLN A 588 4.52 9.41 -15.67
N CYS A 589 3.87 10.59 -15.67
CA CYS A 589 4.03 11.68 -14.71
C CYS A 589 2.79 11.80 -13.81
N LEU A 590 2.97 11.65 -12.50
CA LEU A 590 1.84 11.67 -11.54
C LEU A 590 1.30 13.09 -11.29
N CYS A 591 2.11 14.13 -11.56
CA CYS A 591 1.76 15.55 -11.37
C CYS A 591 1.19 15.88 -9.98
N VAL A 592 1.63 15.15 -8.94
CA VAL A 592 1.22 15.38 -7.55
C VAL A 592 2.22 16.32 -6.88
N ARG A 593 1.74 17.48 -6.41
CA ARG A 593 2.59 18.58 -5.87
C ARG A 593 3.66 19.05 -6.86
N SER A 594 3.37 18.96 -8.15
CA SER A 594 4.18 19.58 -9.20
C SER A 594 3.92 21.08 -9.22
N SER A 595 4.88 21.83 -9.74
CA SER A 595 4.68 23.22 -10.12
C SER A 595 4.37 23.31 -11.60
N SER A 596 3.43 24.19 -11.96
CA SER A 596 2.97 24.41 -13.33
C SER A 596 3.07 25.90 -13.65
N VAL A 597 3.71 26.24 -14.77
CA VAL A 597 3.89 27.61 -15.21
C VAL A 597 3.60 27.68 -16.71
N VAL A 598 2.79 28.65 -17.12
CA VAL A 598 2.53 28.93 -18.54
C VAL A 598 3.52 30.00 -18.99
N THR A 599 4.26 29.71 -20.05
CA THR A 599 5.19 30.63 -20.71
C THR A 599 4.91 30.63 -22.20
N ASP A 600 4.53 31.78 -22.75
CA ASP A 600 4.00 31.90 -24.11
C ASP A 600 2.83 30.92 -24.36
N ASP A 601 3.00 29.98 -25.30
CA ASP A 601 2.02 28.93 -25.62
C ASP A 601 2.34 27.57 -24.98
N ASP A 602 3.35 27.49 -24.11
CA ASP A 602 3.74 26.23 -23.47
C ASP A 602 3.38 26.21 -21.99
N LEU A 603 2.80 25.10 -21.54
CA LEU A 603 2.70 24.76 -20.12
C LEU A 603 3.91 23.92 -19.70
N VAL A 604 4.75 24.50 -18.84
CA VAL A 604 5.90 23.83 -18.22
C VAL A 604 5.46 23.22 -16.89
N VAL A 605 5.69 21.92 -16.72
CA VAL A 605 5.39 21.18 -15.48
C VAL A 605 6.67 20.57 -14.93
N ILE A 606 6.98 20.88 -13.67
CA ILE A 606 8.26 20.54 -13.04
C ILE A 606 8.07 19.99 -11.62
N GLY A 607 8.91 19.00 -11.30
CA GLY A 607 8.92 18.28 -10.02
C GLY A 607 7.60 17.60 -9.69
N GLY A 608 7.34 17.43 -8.40
CA GLY A 608 6.24 16.59 -7.93
C GLY A 608 6.50 15.09 -8.13
N GLY A 609 5.53 14.27 -7.78
CA GLY A 609 5.64 12.81 -7.82
C GLY A 609 4.94 12.12 -6.67
N ALA A 610 5.22 10.84 -6.45
CA ALA A 610 4.68 10.06 -5.34
C ALA A 610 5.75 9.26 -4.62
N SER A 611 5.58 9.14 -3.31
CA SER A 611 6.35 8.21 -2.47
C SER A 611 5.48 7.01 -2.16
N CYS A 612 6.00 5.81 -2.41
CA CYS A 612 5.42 4.58 -1.89
C CYS A 612 6.44 3.89 -1.00
N TYR A 613 6.03 3.51 0.21
CA TYR A 613 6.87 2.82 1.19
C TYR A 613 7.45 1.49 0.66
N ALA A 614 6.81 0.89 -0.36
CA ALA A 614 7.21 -0.38 -0.96
C ALA A 614 8.08 -0.25 -2.23
N PHE A 615 8.04 0.90 -2.93
CA PHE A 615 8.65 1.06 -4.26
C PHE A 615 9.58 2.28 -4.38
N GLY A 616 9.81 2.99 -3.28
CA GLY A 616 10.62 4.19 -3.26
C GLY A 616 9.86 5.44 -3.71
N THR A 617 10.63 6.49 -3.99
CA THR A 617 10.10 7.80 -4.41
C THR A 617 10.23 7.93 -5.92
N LYS A 618 9.11 8.12 -6.61
CA LYS A 618 9.07 8.42 -8.05
C LYS A 618 8.81 9.91 -8.25
N PHE A 619 9.76 10.61 -8.88
CA PHE A 619 9.59 11.99 -9.31
C PHE A 619 9.08 12.06 -10.76
N CYS A 620 8.41 13.16 -11.11
CA CYS A 620 8.01 13.41 -12.49
C CYS A 620 9.16 14.09 -13.24
N GLN A 621 9.39 13.69 -14.49
CA GLN A 621 10.32 14.39 -15.36
C GLN A 621 9.77 15.79 -15.70
N PRO A 622 10.64 16.79 -15.88
CA PRO A 622 10.24 18.07 -16.46
C PRO A 622 9.61 17.87 -17.84
N VAL A 623 8.40 18.37 -18.03
CA VAL A 623 7.67 18.26 -19.30
C VAL A 623 7.12 19.61 -19.74
N LYS A 624 6.91 19.72 -21.05
CA LYS A 624 6.31 20.87 -21.71
C LYS A 624 5.13 20.41 -22.55
N ILE A 625 3.99 21.07 -22.40
CA ILE A 625 2.74 20.78 -23.11
C ILE A 625 2.39 21.97 -23.98
N ASP A 626 2.24 21.74 -25.29
CA ASP A 626 1.87 22.78 -26.25
C ASP A 626 0.38 23.09 -26.14
N LEU A 627 0.06 24.35 -25.83
CA LEU A 627 -1.31 24.86 -25.69
C LEU A 627 -1.79 25.64 -26.93
N HIS A 628 -0.97 25.82 -27.97
CA HIS A 628 -1.33 26.63 -29.15
C HIS A 628 -2.61 26.13 -29.84
N LEU A 629 -2.82 24.80 -29.87
CA LEU A 629 -3.98 24.18 -30.50
C LEU A 629 -5.26 24.19 -29.65
N LEU A 630 -5.22 24.74 -28.44
CA LEU A 630 -6.34 24.64 -27.48
C LEU A 630 -7.64 25.23 -28.01
N GLU A 631 -7.56 26.38 -28.69
CA GLU A 631 -8.71 27.04 -29.31
C GLU A 631 -9.36 26.15 -30.38
N SER A 632 -8.53 25.52 -31.23
CA SER A 632 -9.00 24.63 -32.29
C SER A 632 -9.59 23.34 -31.73
N VAL A 633 -9.02 22.80 -30.65
CA VAL A 633 -9.54 21.63 -29.94
C VAL A 633 -10.89 21.95 -29.30
N PHE A 634 -11.03 23.13 -28.68
CA PHE A 634 -12.29 23.58 -28.11
C PHE A 634 -13.36 23.74 -29.18
N GLU A 635 -13.08 24.44 -30.29
CA GLU A 635 -14.02 24.62 -31.40
C GLU A 635 -14.51 23.27 -31.97
N LEU A 636 -13.62 22.30 -32.11
CA LEU A 636 -13.98 20.95 -32.58
C LEU A 636 -14.86 20.20 -31.57
N ALA A 637 -14.55 20.32 -30.27
CA ALA A 637 -15.31 19.68 -29.20
C ALA A 637 -16.68 20.34 -28.99
N TYR A 638 -16.74 21.67 -29.09
CA TYR A 638 -17.94 22.47 -28.89
C TYR A 638 -18.92 22.30 -30.06
N LYS A 639 -18.45 22.36 -31.32
CA LYS A 639 -19.29 22.14 -32.52
C LYS A 639 -19.87 20.73 -32.60
N LYS A 640 -19.17 19.72 -32.08
CA LYS A 640 -19.69 18.35 -31.97
C LYS A 640 -20.91 18.26 -31.05
N ASN A 641 -20.95 19.09 -30.00
CA ASN A 641 -22.08 19.14 -29.08
C ASN A 641 -23.23 20.01 -29.61
N ASP A 642 -22.97 21.08 -30.38
CA ASP A 642 -24.03 21.91 -30.96
C ASP A 642 -24.85 21.16 -32.05
N ASN A 643 -24.20 20.31 -32.85
CA ASN A 643 -24.91 19.48 -33.85
C ASN A 643 -25.78 18.37 -33.22
N ALA A 644 -25.66 18.12 -31.90
CA ALA A 644 -26.51 17.18 -31.18
C ALA A 644 -27.76 17.84 -30.56
N VAL A 645 -27.90 19.17 -30.66
CA VAL A 645 -28.96 19.93 -29.98
C VAL A 645 -30.12 20.34 -30.92
N GLN A 646 -30.08 19.99 -32.22
CA GLN A 646 -31.14 20.35 -33.18
C GLN A 646 -32.00 19.20 -33.75
N SER A 647 -32.00 17.99 -33.17
CA SER A 647 -32.95 16.93 -33.64
C SER A 647 -33.46 16.01 -32.53
N TRP A 648 -34.09 16.59 -31.51
CA TRP A 648 -34.87 15.83 -30.53
C TRP A 648 -36.38 15.99 -30.69
N ASP A 649 -36.86 16.30 -31.89
CA ASP A 649 -38.26 16.13 -32.24
C ASP A 649 -38.41 15.61 -33.67
N ALA A 650 -39.17 14.52 -33.82
CA ALA A 650 -39.51 13.78 -35.04
C ALA A 650 -38.31 13.15 -35.77
N THR A 651 -38.17 11.82 -35.86
CA THR A 651 -39.05 10.96 -36.66
C THR A 651 -38.66 9.50 -36.39
N TYR A 652 -39.55 8.75 -35.74
CA TYR A 652 -39.62 7.30 -35.90
C TYR A 652 -40.20 7.04 -37.31
N THR A 653 -39.93 5.87 -37.87
CA THR A 653 -40.45 5.28 -39.14
C THR A 653 -39.68 5.55 -40.43
N MET A 654 -39.16 4.43 -40.99
CA MET A 654 -38.74 4.14 -42.37
C MET A 654 -37.46 4.89 -42.83
N ASP A 655 -36.45 4.28 -43.43
CA ASP A 655 -36.53 3.34 -44.54
C ASP A 655 -35.21 2.56 -44.65
N LEU A 656 -35.31 1.24 -44.72
CA LEU A 656 -34.22 0.32 -45.08
C LEU A 656 -34.62 -0.29 -46.42
N LYS A 657 -34.14 0.29 -47.52
CA LYS A 657 -34.01 -0.38 -48.82
C LYS A 657 -33.18 0.49 -49.77
N GLU A 658 -32.49 -0.20 -50.67
CA GLU A 658 -31.64 0.29 -51.76
C GLU A 658 -30.22 0.73 -51.42
N ARG A 659 -29.29 -0.24 -51.45
CA ARG A 659 -28.41 -0.43 -52.62
C ARG A 659 -27.36 -1.52 -52.35
N GLU A 660 -27.67 -2.73 -52.80
CA GLU A 660 -26.65 -3.63 -53.35
C GLU A 660 -26.63 -3.43 -54.87
N GLN A 661 -25.45 -3.22 -55.45
CA GLN A 661 -24.94 -3.85 -56.69
C GLN A 661 -23.81 -3.01 -57.29
N ASN A 662 -22.56 -3.43 -57.04
CA ASN A 662 -21.60 -3.79 -58.10
C ASN A 662 -20.19 -4.13 -57.53
N GLY A 663 -19.80 -5.40 -57.70
CA GLY A 663 -18.47 -5.78 -58.21
C GLY A 663 -17.24 -5.77 -57.30
N THR A 664 -17.11 -6.80 -56.46
CA THR A 664 -15.88 -7.60 -56.19
C THR A 664 -14.51 -6.91 -56.04
N PHE A 665 -13.93 -6.96 -54.84
CA PHE A 665 -12.57 -7.51 -54.63
C PHE A 665 -12.41 -8.13 -53.23
N ILE A 666 -11.85 -9.33 -53.24
CA ILE A 666 -11.68 -10.25 -52.11
C ILE A 666 -10.50 -9.79 -51.26
N SER A 667 -10.75 -9.19 -50.09
CA SER A 667 -9.78 -9.17 -48.97
C SER A 667 -10.39 -8.87 -47.58
N HIS A 668 -11.70 -8.64 -47.46
CA HIS A 668 -12.31 -8.13 -46.23
C HIS A 668 -13.09 -9.12 -45.36
N LYS A 669 -12.94 -10.45 -45.55
CA LYS A 669 -13.69 -11.45 -44.75
C LYS A 669 -12.96 -11.99 -43.50
N VAL A 670 -11.68 -11.65 -43.29
CA VAL A 670 -10.92 -12.15 -42.12
C VAL A 670 -10.79 -11.11 -41.00
N LYS A 671 -10.96 -9.82 -41.29
CA LYS A 671 -10.89 -8.76 -40.27
C LYS A 671 -12.26 -8.44 -39.63
N SER A 672 -13.35 -8.69 -40.34
CA SER A 672 -14.73 -8.41 -39.88
C SER A 672 -15.30 -9.43 -38.88
N MET A 673 -14.65 -10.56 -38.61
CA MET A 673 -15.11 -11.53 -37.59
C MET A 673 -14.40 -11.37 -36.23
N VAL A 674 -13.33 -10.58 -36.17
CA VAL A 674 -12.56 -10.36 -34.92
C VAL A 674 -13.14 -9.19 -34.12
N ASP A 675 -13.66 -8.17 -34.80
CA ASP A 675 -14.23 -6.97 -34.13
C ASP A 675 -15.68 -7.16 -33.65
N ALA A 676 -16.36 -8.23 -34.07
CA ALA A 676 -17.69 -8.61 -33.55
C ALA A 676 -17.64 -9.54 -32.31
N ALA A 677 -16.45 -9.90 -31.83
CA ALA A 677 -16.27 -10.92 -30.78
C ALA A 677 -15.98 -10.38 -29.37
N THR A 678 -15.91 -9.06 -29.17
CA THR A 678 -15.73 -8.42 -27.84
C THR A 678 -17.01 -7.85 -27.23
N ASN A 679 -18.11 -7.81 -27.98
CA ASN A 679 -19.44 -7.48 -27.45
C ASN A 679 -20.33 -8.73 -27.44
N GLY A 680 -20.19 -9.54 -26.40
CA GLY A 680 -21.09 -10.67 -26.14
C GLY A 680 -22.48 -10.18 -25.73
N ILE A 681 -23.39 -10.11 -26.71
CA ILE A 681 -24.84 -10.07 -26.51
C ILE A 681 -25.26 -11.36 -25.80
N ALA A 682 -25.98 -11.23 -24.68
CA ALA A 682 -26.63 -12.33 -23.98
C ALA A 682 -27.68 -12.98 -24.91
N GLY A 683 -27.52 -14.28 -25.24
CA GLY A 683 -28.58 -14.97 -26.00
C GLY A 683 -28.27 -16.30 -26.72
N SER A 684 -27.22 -17.07 -26.42
CA SER A 684 -27.19 -18.47 -26.91
C SER A 684 -26.56 -19.46 -25.94
N ASP A 685 -27.12 -20.67 -25.95
CA ASP A 685 -26.77 -21.75 -25.02
C ASP A 685 -25.27 -22.15 -25.08
N PRO A 686 -24.62 -22.39 -23.93
CA PRO A 686 -23.23 -22.86 -23.88
C PRO A 686 -23.10 -24.28 -24.46
N LEU A 687 -22.01 -24.56 -25.19
CA LEU A 687 -21.78 -25.84 -25.89
C LEU A 687 -20.57 -26.62 -25.32
N VAL A 688 -20.61 -27.94 -25.48
CA VAL A 688 -19.49 -28.87 -25.27
C VAL A 688 -19.28 -29.76 -26.49
N PHE A 689 -18.03 -30.11 -26.80
CA PHE A 689 -17.64 -31.08 -27.81
C PHE A 689 -17.27 -32.40 -27.13
N GLN A 690 -18.01 -33.45 -27.43
CA GLN A 690 -17.90 -34.77 -26.83
C GLN A 690 -17.11 -35.72 -27.74
N LEU A 691 -16.15 -36.45 -27.19
CA LEU A 691 -15.36 -37.42 -27.94
C LEU A 691 -14.79 -38.53 -27.03
N GLU A 692 -14.35 -39.65 -27.60
CA GLU A 692 -13.80 -40.77 -26.84
C GLU A 692 -12.52 -40.42 -26.07
N LYS A 693 -12.40 -40.94 -24.85
CA LYS A 693 -11.27 -40.66 -23.95
C LYS A 693 -9.90 -40.98 -24.54
N LYS A 694 -9.80 -41.94 -25.47
CA LYS A 694 -8.56 -42.26 -26.19
C LYS A 694 -8.03 -41.10 -27.03
N TYR A 695 -8.92 -40.26 -27.57
CA TYR A 695 -8.57 -39.07 -28.36
C TYR A 695 -8.51 -37.77 -27.54
N ALA A 696 -8.94 -37.81 -26.27
CA ALA A 696 -9.11 -36.61 -25.44
C ALA A 696 -7.86 -35.76 -25.26
N LYS A 697 -6.68 -36.38 -25.19
CA LYS A 697 -5.43 -35.61 -25.05
C LYS A 697 -5.12 -34.84 -26.34
N LEU A 698 -5.21 -35.50 -27.49
CA LEU A 698 -4.94 -34.90 -28.79
C LEU A 698 -5.98 -33.82 -29.12
N ALA A 699 -7.27 -34.12 -28.92
CA ALA A 699 -8.34 -33.14 -29.13
C ALA A 699 -8.19 -31.92 -28.22
N LYS A 700 -7.86 -32.11 -26.94
CA LYS A 700 -7.59 -31.00 -26.01
C LYS A 700 -6.44 -30.11 -26.48
N ASP A 701 -5.36 -30.71 -26.92
CA ASP A 701 -4.16 -29.99 -27.35
C ASP A 701 -4.46 -29.18 -28.63
N ILE A 702 -5.21 -29.74 -29.58
CA ILE A 702 -5.68 -29.04 -30.79
C ILE A 702 -6.64 -27.88 -30.41
N LEU A 703 -7.71 -28.17 -29.66
CA LEU A 703 -8.70 -27.15 -29.25
C LEU A 703 -8.05 -26.00 -28.49
N LYS A 704 -7.06 -26.29 -27.64
CA LYS A 704 -6.31 -25.28 -26.89
C LYS A 704 -5.36 -24.48 -27.80
N LYS A 705 -4.68 -25.11 -28.75
CA LYS A 705 -3.74 -24.45 -29.68
C LYS A 705 -4.45 -23.38 -30.53
N PHE A 706 -5.66 -23.66 -31.00
CA PHE A 706 -6.43 -22.77 -31.88
C PHE A 706 -7.42 -21.85 -31.14
N GLY A 707 -7.39 -21.80 -29.80
CA GLY A 707 -8.30 -20.95 -29.02
C GLY A 707 -9.78 -21.38 -29.07
N TRP A 708 -10.03 -22.63 -29.43
CA TRP A 708 -11.37 -23.23 -29.54
C TRP A 708 -11.89 -23.82 -28.22
N LEU A 709 -11.00 -24.02 -27.24
CA LEU A 709 -11.36 -24.47 -25.90
C LEU A 709 -11.74 -23.27 -25.01
N ASP A 710 -12.92 -23.31 -24.40
CA ASP A 710 -13.35 -22.34 -23.40
C ASP A 710 -12.68 -22.65 -22.05
N LEU A 711 -11.67 -21.85 -21.71
CA LEU A 711 -10.86 -22.03 -20.50
C LEU A 711 -11.57 -21.62 -19.21
N ALA A 712 -12.70 -20.90 -19.28
CA ALA A 712 -13.47 -20.49 -18.10
C ALA A 712 -14.31 -21.64 -17.54
N ARG A 713 -14.57 -22.70 -18.33
CA ARG A 713 -15.35 -23.88 -17.94
C ARG A 713 -14.45 -25.12 -17.82
N LYS A 714 -14.80 -26.04 -16.91
CA LYS A 714 -14.03 -27.27 -16.70
C LYS A 714 -14.42 -28.36 -17.70
N VAL A 715 -13.39 -29.02 -18.28
CA VAL A 715 -13.53 -30.28 -19.03
C VAL A 715 -14.10 -31.35 -18.10
N ARG A 716 -15.07 -32.12 -18.59
CA ARG A 716 -15.76 -33.18 -17.85
C ARG A 716 -15.54 -34.53 -18.51
N VAL A 717 -15.78 -35.59 -17.76
CA VAL A 717 -15.83 -36.96 -18.27
C VAL A 717 -17.24 -37.47 -18.00
N SER A 718 -17.81 -38.22 -18.94
CA SER A 718 -19.11 -38.88 -18.77
C SER A 718 -19.09 -39.88 -17.61
N GLN A 719 -20.27 -40.23 -17.09
CA GLN A 719 -20.41 -41.10 -15.90
C GLN A 719 -19.82 -42.50 -16.07
N ASP A 720 -19.84 -43.03 -17.29
CA ASP A 720 -19.22 -44.29 -17.70
C ASP A 720 -17.69 -44.20 -17.89
N ASN A 721 -17.11 -42.99 -17.76
CA ASN A 721 -15.68 -42.71 -17.89
C ASN A 721 -15.09 -42.99 -19.28
N VAL A 722 -15.96 -43.12 -20.31
CA VAL A 722 -15.61 -43.45 -21.70
C VAL A 722 -15.46 -42.20 -22.58
N LEU A 723 -16.27 -41.17 -22.35
CA LEU A 723 -16.35 -39.97 -23.19
C LEU A 723 -15.88 -38.73 -22.40
N VAL A 724 -15.22 -37.80 -23.09
CA VAL A 724 -14.73 -36.55 -22.53
C VAL A 724 -15.44 -35.37 -23.20
N LEU A 725 -15.95 -34.47 -22.37
CA LEU A 725 -16.75 -33.31 -22.76
C LEU A 725 -15.89 -32.05 -22.63
N PHE A 726 -15.51 -31.47 -23.76
CA PHE A 726 -14.71 -30.26 -23.84
C PHE A 726 -15.62 -29.03 -24.00
N PRO A 727 -15.60 -28.05 -23.08
CA PRO A 727 -16.29 -26.79 -23.30
C PRO A 727 -15.60 -26.05 -24.43
N VAL A 728 -16.34 -25.74 -25.50
CA VAL A 728 -15.79 -25.15 -26.72
C VAL A 728 -16.41 -23.80 -27.02
N SER A 729 -15.67 -22.98 -27.76
CA SER A 729 -16.14 -21.69 -28.24
C SER A 729 -17.12 -21.87 -29.41
N ARG A 730 -18.02 -20.89 -29.58
CA ARG A 730 -19.00 -20.92 -30.68
C ARG A 730 -18.33 -20.88 -32.05
N ASN A 731 -17.20 -20.18 -32.16
CA ASN A 731 -16.42 -20.10 -33.40
C ASN A 731 -15.98 -21.49 -33.89
N PHE A 732 -15.61 -22.38 -32.98
CA PHE A 732 -15.25 -23.76 -33.33
C PHE A 732 -16.45 -24.56 -33.84
N HIS A 733 -17.61 -24.45 -33.19
CA HIS A 733 -18.83 -25.08 -33.64
C HIS A 733 -19.17 -24.66 -35.08
N THR A 734 -19.20 -23.35 -35.35
CA THR A 734 -19.47 -22.83 -36.70
C THR A 734 -18.47 -23.32 -37.74
N LEU A 735 -17.18 -23.37 -37.41
CA LEU A 735 -16.12 -23.86 -38.32
C LEU A 735 -16.29 -25.33 -38.70
N VAL A 736 -16.68 -26.19 -37.75
CA VAL A 736 -16.87 -27.63 -38.01
C VAL A 736 -18.15 -27.89 -38.79
N THR A 737 -19.24 -27.17 -38.49
CA THR A 737 -20.52 -27.32 -39.20
C THR A 737 -20.42 -26.83 -40.65
N ASP A 738 -19.70 -25.72 -40.92
CA ASP A 738 -19.55 -25.12 -42.25
C ASP A 738 -18.63 -25.95 -43.19
N GLN A 739 -17.72 -26.75 -42.63
CA GLN A 739 -16.93 -27.73 -43.39
C GLN A 739 -17.71 -29.00 -43.71
N HIS A 740 -18.56 -29.49 -42.79
CA HIS A 740 -19.44 -30.64 -43.08
C HIS A 740 -20.44 -30.34 -44.20
N SER A 741 -20.88 -29.09 -44.37
CA SER A 741 -21.72 -28.71 -45.52
C SER A 741 -20.98 -28.64 -46.86
N LYS A 742 -19.65 -28.45 -46.86
CA LYS A 742 -18.84 -28.38 -48.10
C LYS A 742 -18.27 -29.72 -48.56
N LEU A 743 -18.21 -30.71 -47.66
CA LEU A 743 -17.76 -32.08 -47.95
C LEU A 743 -18.87 -32.98 -48.50
N LEU A 744 -20.12 -32.53 -48.53
CA LEU A 744 -21.26 -33.28 -49.07
C LEU A 744 -21.51 -33.04 -50.58
N ASP A 745 -20.72 -32.18 -51.23
CA ASP A 745 -20.87 -31.85 -52.66
C ASP A 745 -19.76 -32.45 -53.56
N ASP A 746 -18.78 -33.16 -53.02
CA ASP A 746 -17.68 -33.71 -53.80
C ASP A 746 -17.41 -35.18 -53.46
N ASP A 747 -18.25 -36.04 -54.05
CA ASP A 747 -18.26 -37.50 -53.86
C ASP A 747 -17.24 -38.19 -54.79
N SER A 748 -15.97 -37.77 -54.72
CA SER A 748 -14.90 -38.49 -55.40
C SER A 748 -13.59 -38.51 -54.60
N CYS A 749 -13.09 -39.74 -54.41
CA CYS A 749 -11.79 -40.11 -53.84
C CYS A 749 -11.73 -40.34 -52.31
N ILE A 750 -12.42 -41.39 -51.85
CA ILE A 750 -11.92 -42.18 -50.70
C ILE A 750 -11.00 -43.27 -51.24
N SER A 751 -9.69 -43.14 -50.98
CA SER A 751 -8.81 -44.22 -50.50
C SER A 751 -7.34 -43.94 -50.80
N LYS A 752 -6.56 -43.58 -49.76
CA LYS A 752 -5.25 -44.18 -49.48
C LYS A 752 -4.61 -43.56 -48.24
N GLY A 753 -4.49 -44.39 -47.20
CA GLY A 753 -3.31 -44.43 -46.33
C GLY A 753 -3.18 -43.38 -45.23
N LEU A 754 -3.95 -43.51 -44.14
CA LEU A 754 -3.51 -43.00 -42.83
C LEU A 754 -3.88 -43.96 -41.66
N LEU A 755 -3.90 -45.27 -41.91
CA LEU A 755 -3.73 -46.27 -40.85
C LEU A 755 -2.25 -46.63 -40.76
N GLY A 756 -1.52 -45.95 -39.88
CA GLY A 756 -0.12 -46.29 -39.61
C GLY A 756 0.78 -45.15 -39.15
N CYS A 757 0.29 -44.18 -38.37
CA CYS A 757 1.18 -43.23 -37.70
C CYS A 757 1.31 -43.59 -36.22
N PRO A 758 2.52 -43.92 -35.72
CA PRO A 758 2.73 -44.13 -34.30
C PRO A 758 2.44 -42.82 -33.55
N GLU A 759 1.71 -42.88 -32.44
CA GLU A 759 1.38 -41.75 -31.54
C GLU A 759 2.58 -40.86 -31.11
N LYS A 760 3.81 -41.29 -31.42
CA LYS A 760 5.06 -40.60 -31.07
C LYS A 760 5.62 -39.65 -32.14
N LYS A 761 5.01 -39.49 -33.33
CA LYS A 761 5.58 -38.66 -34.41
C LYS A 761 4.86 -37.36 -34.78
N LEU A 762 3.73 -37.01 -34.16
CA LEU A 762 3.05 -35.70 -34.37
C LEU A 762 3.52 -34.58 -33.44
N ILE A 763 4.51 -34.86 -32.58
CA ILE A 763 5.06 -33.89 -31.63
C ILE A 763 6.29 -33.25 -32.29
N GLY A 764 6.06 -32.35 -33.26
CA GLY A 764 7.13 -31.49 -33.74
C GLY A 764 6.85 -30.51 -34.86
N ASP A 765 5.88 -30.78 -35.74
CA ASP A 765 5.64 -29.90 -36.89
C ASP A 765 4.31 -29.14 -36.75
N SER A 766 4.26 -27.94 -37.34
CA SER A 766 3.12 -27.02 -37.25
C SER A 766 1.89 -27.58 -37.97
N ILE A 767 1.02 -28.31 -37.25
CA ILE A 767 -0.31 -28.69 -37.76
C ILE A 767 -1.05 -27.43 -38.22
N ALA A 768 -1.44 -27.40 -39.51
CA ALA A 768 -2.18 -26.32 -40.14
C ALA A 768 -3.68 -26.36 -39.75
N LEU A 769 -4.41 -25.25 -39.96
CA LEU A 769 -5.82 -25.13 -39.59
C LEU A 769 -6.71 -26.24 -40.21
N HIS A 770 -6.47 -26.60 -41.47
CA HIS A 770 -7.26 -27.61 -42.18
C HIS A 770 -6.99 -29.03 -41.67
N GLU A 771 -5.72 -29.40 -41.47
CA GLU A 771 -5.31 -30.68 -40.87
C GLU A 771 -5.88 -30.85 -39.45
N ALA A 772 -5.90 -29.77 -38.66
CA ALA A 772 -6.47 -29.78 -37.31
C ALA A 772 -7.98 -30.10 -37.33
N LEU A 773 -8.72 -29.57 -38.31
CA LEU A 773 -10.15 -29.82 -38.46
C LEU A 773 -10.44 -31.23 -39.00
N GLU A 774 -9.63 -31.74 -39.93
CA GLU A 774 -9.73 -33.13 -40.40
C GLU A 774 -9.46 -34.13 -39.28
N ILE A 775 -8.42 -33.89 -38.47
CA ILE A 775 -8.10 -34.73 -37.31
C ILE A 775 -9.25 -34.72 -36.30
N LEU A 776 -9.81 -33.56 -35.96
CA LEU A 776 -10.95 -33.47 -35.03
C LEU A 776 -12.22 -34.10 -35.60
N SER A 777 -12.45 -34.00 -36.90
CA SER A 777 -13.57 -34.64 -37.60
C SER A 777 -13.44 -36.17 -37.62
N SER A 778 -12.21 -36.69 -37.72
CA SER A 778 -11.93 -38.13 -37.68
C SER A 778 -12.22 -38.80 -36.33
N PHE A 779 -12.34 -38.01 -35.25
CA PHE A 779 -12.65 -38.52 -33.91
C PHE A 779 -14.14 -38.80 -33.68
N HIS A 780 -15.00 -38.54 -34.69
CA HIS A 780 -16.45 -38.72 -34.61
C HIS A 780 -17.07 -37.99 -33.39
N GLY A 781 -16.53 -36.82 -33.05
CA GLY A 781 -17.00 -36.04 -31.91
C GLY A 781 -18.32 -35.31 -32.20
N SER A 782 -19.21 -35.23 -31.22
CA SER A 782 -20.51 -34.56 -31.35
C SER A 782 -20.58 -33.31 -30.48
N PHE A 783 -21.40 -32.34 -30.87
CA PHE A 783 -21.66 -31.15 -30.06
C PHE A 783 -22.93 -31.36 -29.22
N LEU A 784 -22.83 -31.03 -27.94
CA LEU A 784 -23.95 -31.06 -27.00
C LEU A 784 -24.12 -29.69 -26.32
N LYS A 785 -25.34 -29.41 -25.86
CA LYS A 785 -25.60 -28.25 -24.99
C LYS A 785 -25.09 -28.51 -23.57
N ASP A 786 -24.55 -27.48 -22.95
CA ASP A 786 -23.95 -27.54 -21.61
C ASP A 786 -24.97 -27.15 -20.53
N GLU A 787 -25.87 -28.08 -20.21
CA GLU A 787 -26.96 -27.87 -19.24
C GLU A 787 -26.46 -27.48 -17.83
N LEU A 788 -25.23 -27.86 -17.46
CA LEU A 788 -24.62 -27.53 -16.16
C LEU A 788 -24.05 -26.10 -16.11
N ALA A 789 -23.68 -25.51 -17.25
CA ALA A 789 -23.29 -24.11 -17.31
C ALA A 789 -24.50 -23.17 -17.21
N LEU A 790 -25.69 -23.62 -17.66
CA LEU A 790 -26.95 -22.89 -17.54
C LEU A 790 -27.45 -22.80 -16.08
N SER A 791 -27.06 -23.74 -15.21
CA SER A 791 -27.52 -23.81 -13.81
C SER A 791 -26.63 -23.09 -12.79
N ARG A 792 -25.44 -22.60 -13.17
CA ARG A 792 -24.54 -21.85 -12.28
C ARG A 792 -24.60 -20.34 -12.55
N LYS A 793 -25.44 -19.61 -11.79
CA LYS A 793 -25.33 -18.13 -11.73
C LYS A 793 -23.93 -17.74 -11.22
N ALA A 794 -23.26 -16.84 -11.94
CA ALA A 794 -21.98 -16.27 -11.52
C ALA A 794 -22.11 -15.60 -10.14
N TYR A 795 -21.19 -15.90 -9.22
CA TYR A 795 -21.15 -15.26 -7.90
C TYR A 795 -20.80 -13.77 -8.07
N LYS A 796 -21.74 -12.87 -7.75
CA LYS A 796 -21.50 -11.42 -7.74
C LYS A 796 -20.95 -11.00 -6.38
N SER A 797 -19.99 -10.07 -6.35
CA SER A 797 -19.50 -9.53 -5.09
C SER A 797 -20.58 -8.67 -4.40
N PRO A 798 -20.57 -8.54 -3.06
CA PRO A 798 -21.48 -7.67 -2.32
C PRO A 798 -21.51 -6.23 -2.85
N GLN A 799 -20.38 -5.69 -3.30
CA GLN A 799 -20.29 -4.34 -3.88
C GLN A 799 -21.07 -4.24 -5.20
N ILE A 800 -20.98 -5.25 -6.06
CA ILE A 800 -21.71 -5.26 -7.34
C ILE A 800 -23.22 -5.37 -7.06
N ILE A 801 -23.62 -6.27 -6.15
CA ILE A 801 -25.01 -6.44 -5.75
C ILE A 801 -25.57 -5.13 -5.17
N MET A 802 -24.82 -4.49 -4.27
CA MET A 802 -25.20 -3.20 -3.67
C MET A 802 -25.40 -2.14 -4.74
N ARG A 803 -24.44 -2.00 -5.65
CA ARG A 803 -24.48 -0.98 -6.71
C ARG A 803 -25.67 -1.20 -7.66
N GLU A 804 -25.96 -2.45 -8.04
CA GLU A 804 -27.11 -2.78 -8.88
C GLU A 804 -28.44 -2.46 -8.17
N LEU A 805 -28.59 -2.90 -6.92
CA LEU A 805 -29.82 -2.67 -6.14
C LEU A 805 -30.06 -1.18 -5.89
N ILE A 806 -29.01 -0.43 -5.54
CA ILE A 806 -29.13 1.00 -5.27
C ILE A 806 -29.31 1.79 -6.57
N SER A 807 -28.65 1.41 -7.68
CA SER A 807 -28.90 2.06 -8.99
C SER A 807 -30.37 1.96 -9.37
N SER A 808 -30.96 0.77 -9.24
CA SER A 808 -32.39 0.56 -9.51
C SER A 808 -33.30 1.37 -8.58
N LEU A 809 -32.94 1.50 -7.29
CA LEU A 809 -33.65 2.37 -6.35
C LEU A 809 -33.60 3.84 -6.79
N LEU A 810 -32.42 4.34 -7.15
CA LEU A 810 -32.22 5.73 -7.57
C LEU A 810 -33.01 6.05 -8.84
N GLU A 811 -32.96 5.16 -9.84
CA GLU A 811 -33.73 5.28 -11.09
C GLU A 811 -35.24 5.36 -10.80
N ARG A 812 -35.76 4.45 -9.97
CA ARG A 812 -37.18 4.41 -9.61
C ARG A 812 -37.64 5.64 -8.82
N LYS A 813 -36.74 6.25 -8.04
CA LYS A 813 -37.02 7.45 -7.23
C LYS A 813 -36.67 8.76 -7.95
N GLY A 814 -36.22 8.70 -9.21
CA GLY A 814 -35.82 9.89 -9.98
C GLY A 814 -34.60 10.60 -9.39
N MET A 815 -33.73 9.88 -8.69
CA MET A 815 -32.58 10.43 -7.99
C MET A 815 -31.30 10.41 -8.85
N PRO A 816 -30.34 11.31 -8.60
CA PRO A 816 -29.13 11.38 -9.41
C PRO A 816 -28.21 10.15 -9.27
N SER A 817 -27.70 9.63 -10.40
CA SER A 817 -26.82 8.45 -10.43
C SER A 817 -25.44 8.65 -9.80
N TRP A 818 -24.96 9.91 -9.69
CA TRP A 818 -23.68 10.23 -9.06
C TRP A 818 -23.65 9.88 -7.57
N LEU A 819 -24.82 9.72 -6.93
CA LEU A 819 -24.92 9.23 -5.56
C LEU A 819 -24.25 7.86 -5.37
N LEU A 820 -24.18 7.03 -6.42
CA LEU A 820 -23.48 5.72 -6.39
C LEU A 820 -21.99 5.85 -6.06
N GLU A 821 -21.36 7.02 -6.24
CA GLU A 821 -19.97 7.25 -5.83
C GLU A 821 -19.78 7.31 -4.32
N GLN A 822 -20.86 7.49 -3.55
CA GLN A 822 -20.83 7.53 -2.09
C GLN A 822 -20.99 6.16 -1.44
N LEU A 823 -21.15 5.10 -2.23
CA LEU A 823 -21.27 3.74 -1.72
C LEU A 823 -19.97 3.30 -1.02
N PRO A 824 -20.08 2.55 0.09
CA PRO A 824 -18.92 2.08 0.82
C PRO A 824 -18.13 1.05 -0.01
N THR A 825 -16.81 1.23 -0.08
CA THR A 825 -15.89 0.26 -0.70
C THR A 825 -15.34 -0.77 0.30
N ARG A 826 -15.44 -0.47 1.59
CA ARG A 826 -15.02 -1.31 2.72
C ARG A 826 -15.99 -1.12 3.89
N TRP A 827 -16.08 -2.11 4.76
CA TRP A 827 -16.86 -2.10 6.00
C TRP A 827 -16.21 -3.05 7.02
N GLU A 828 -16.55 -2.87 8.28
CA GLU A 828 -16.06 -3.70 9.39
C GLU A 828 -17.20 -4.55 9.94
N THR A 829 -16.87 -5.63 10.63
CA THR A 829 -17.84 -6.47 11.34
C THR A 829 -17.51 -6.49 12.82
N LEU A 830 -18.46 -6.06 13.63
CA LEU A 830 -18.40 -6.16 15.09
C LEU A 830 -19.50 -7.15 15.50
N GLY A 831 -19.10 -8.39 15.80
CA GLY A 831 -20.07 -9.48 15.99
C GLY A 831 -20.94 -9.67 14.75
N ASP A 832 -22.26 -9.59 14.94
CA ASP A 832 -23.29 -9.65 13.89
C ASP A 832 -23.68 -8.27 13.32
N ILE A 833 -23.11 -7.17 13.85
CA ILE A 833 -23.31 -5.82 13.32
C ILE A 833 -22.28 -5.54 12.24
N THR A 834 -22.75 -5.20 11.04
CA THR A 834 -21.88 -4.66 9.97
C THR A 834 -21.79 -3.15 10.13
N VAL A 835 -20.57 -2.63 10.26
CA VAL A 835 -20.28 -1.21 10.49
C VAL A 835 -19.74 -0.56 9.22
N LEU A 836 -20.53 0.35 8.68
CA LEU A 836 -20.18 1.16 7.52
C LEU A 836 -19.26 2.32 7.92
N PRO A 837 -18.33 2.73 7.03
CA PRO A 837 -17.49 3.89 7.27
C PRO A 837 -18.33 5.16 7.44
N LYS A 838 -17.91 6.07 8.32
CA LYS A 838 -18.54 7.41 8.45
C LYS A 838 -18.54 8.24 7.15
N THR A 839 -17.77 7.82 6.15
CA THR A 839 -17.55 8.55 4.91
C THR A 839 -18.59 8.26 3.83
N CYS A 840 -19.45 7.25 3.98
CA CYS A 840 -20.49 6.90 3.00
C CYS A 840 -21.84 7.56 3.32
N PHE A 841 -22.70 7.67 2.29
CA PHE A 841 -24.07 8.21 2.39
C PHE A 841 -24.14 9.57 3.10
N LYS A 842 -23.34 10.53 2.62
CA LYS A 842 -23.22 11.87 3.23
C LYS A 842 -24.27 12.86 2.74
N ASP A 843 -24.82 12.62 1.55
CA ASP A 843 -25.78 13.54 0.96
C ASP A 843 -27.13 13.51 1.68
N LEU A 844 -27.78 14.66 1.82
CA LEU A 844 -29.12 14.77 2.41
C LEU A 844 -30.19 14.09 1.55
N LEU A 845 -29.94 13.93 0.25
CA LEU A 845 -30.87 13.23 -0.65
C LEU A 845 -31.12 11.77 -0.22
N TRP A 846 -30.16 11.12 0.44
CA TRP A 846 -30.35 9.76 0.97
C TRP A 846 -31.45 9.67 2.02
N GLU A 847 -31.76 10.78 2.70
CA GLU A 847 -32.81 10.83 3.71
C GLU A 847 -34.18 10.53 3.11
N SER A 848 -34.43 10.97 1.88
CA SER A 848 -35.69 10.74 1.16
C SER A 848 -35.98 9.26 0.87
N VAL A 849 -34.96 8.39 0.95
CA VAL A 849 -35.04 6.96 0.68
C VAL A 849 -34.53 6.11 1.84
N ARG A 850 -34.34 6.70 3.04
CA ARG A 850 -33.71 6.09 4.21
C ARG A 850 -34.23 4.68 4.52
N GLU A 851 -35.55 4.54 4.61
CA GLU A 851 -36.22 3.28 5.01
C GLU A 851 -35.89 2.10 4.08
N GLU A 852 -35.96 2.31 2.77
CA GLU A 852 -35.70 1.25 1.78
C GLU A 852 -34.19 1.07 1.51
N LEU A 853 -33.43 2.15 1.58
CA LEU A 853 -31.99 2.17 1.34
C LEU A 853 -31.27 1.19 2.26
N TRP A 854 -31.48 1.30 3.57
CA TRP A 854 -30.69 0.52 4.53
C TRP A 854 -31.01 -0.97 4.48
N GLN A 855 -32.26 -1.34 4.15
CA GLN A 855 -32.64 -2.72 3.92
C GLN A 855 -31.93 -3.31 2.69
N LEU A 856 -31.82 -2.54 1.60
CA LEU A 856 -31.08 -2.98 0.41
C LEU A 856 -29.58 -3.08 0.67
N VAL A 857 -29.01 -2.14 1.43
CA VAL A 857 -27.60 -2.19 1.85
C VAL A 857 -27.35 -3.43 2.70
N ALA A 858 -28.16 -3.66 3.74
CA ALA A 858 -28.06 -4.83 4.60
C ALA A 858 -28.16 -6.14 3.79
N LYS A 859 -29.17 -6.24 2.91
CA LYS A 859 -29.35 -7.39 2.00
C LYS A 859 -28.15 -7.61 1.08
N SER A 860 -27.59 -6.54 0.51
CA SER A 860 -26.43 -6.64 -0.39
C SER A 860 -25.16 -7.13 0.32
N LEU A 861 -25.03 -6.79 1.61
CA LEU A 861 -23.91 -7.18 2.45
C LEU A 861 -24.11 -8.52 3.16
N GLY A 862 -25.32 -9.09 3.11
CA GLY A 862 -25.70 -10.24 3.93
C GLY A 862 -25.71 -9.93 5.43
N ALA A 863 -25.92 -8.66 5.79
CA ALA A 863 -25.92 -8.19 7.17
C ALA A 863 -27.33 -8.28 7.77
N GLN A 864 -27.44 -8.75 9.02
CA GLN A 864 -28.70 -8.72 9.77
C GLN A 864 -28.91 -7.37 10.45
N ARG A 865 -27.83 -6.82 11.02
CA ARG A 865 -27.79 -5.49 11.62
C ARG A 865 -26.72 -4.64 10.94
N LEU A 866 -27.06 -3.37 10.75
CA LEU A 866 -26.24 -2.40 10.03
C LEU A 866 -26.07 -1.16 10.90
N ALA A 867 -24.85 -0.69 11.02
CA ALA A 867 -24.54 0.56 11.70
C ALA A 867 -23.57 1.40 10.86
N ARG A 868 -23.44 2.67 11.20
CA ARG A 868 -22.46 3.59 10.64
C ARG A 868 -21.53 4.07 11.75
N GLN A 869 -20.24 4.10 11.43
CA GLN A 869 -19.20 4.52 12.37
C GLN A 869 -19.43 5.97 12.83
N GLY A 870 -19.41 6.18 14.14
CA GLY A 870 -19.44 7.50 14.78
C GLY A 870 -18.06 7.99 15.20
N LYS A 871 -17.95 9.27 15.57
CA LYS A 871 -16.76 9.83 16.23
C LYS A 871 -16.82 9.52 17.73
N ILE A 872 -15.80 8.89 18.28
CA ILE A 872 -15.70 8.71 19.74
C ILE A 872 -15.65 10.08 20.41
N MET A 873 -16.50 10.29 21.42
CA MET A 873 -16.58 11.57 22.12
C MET A 873 -15.29 11.84 22.89
N PRO A 874 -14.73 13.05 22.82
CA PRO A 874 -13.50 13.41 23.54
C PRO A 874 -13.79 13.76 25.02
N ASN A 875 -14.75 13.07 25.65
CA ASN A 875 -15.04 13.19 27.07
C ASN A 875 -14.22 12.16 27.87
N GLY A 876 -14.28 12.23 29.20
CA GLY A 876 -13.55 11.31 30.06
C GLY A 876 -13.91 9.83 29.85
N THR A 877 -15.16 9.55 29.46
CA THR A 877 -15.74 8.20 29.28
C THR A 877 -15.56 7.61 27.88
N ARG A 878 -15.22 8.44 26.89
CA ARG A 878 -14.99 8.08 25.48
C ARG A 878 -16.17 7.35 24.85
N ASP A 879 -17.33 7.96 24.98
CA ASP A 879 -18.56 7.33 24.53
C ASP A 879 -18.56 7.13 23.01
N SER A 880 -19.12 6.00 22.59
CA SER A 880 -19.38 5.73 21.18
C SER A 880 -20.50 6.63 20.66
N THR A 881 -20.46 6.95 19.38
CA THR A 881 -21.57 7.62 18.66
C THR A 881 -21.97 6.82 17.43
N LEU A 882 -21.74 5.51 17.46
CA LEU A 882 -22.11 4.59 16.39
C LEU A 882 -23.63 4.69 16.15
N GLU A 883 -24.01 4.99 14.91
CA GLU A 883 -25.40 5.16 14.50
C GLU A 883 -25.94 3.82 14.01
N LEU A 884 -26.96 3.28 14.68
CA LEU A 884 -27.63 2.08 14.21
C LEU A 884 -28.57 2.45 13.04
N LEU A 885 -28.38 1.79 11.90
CA LEU A 885 -29.14 2.03 10.67
C LEU A 885 -30.19 0.95 10.42
N VAL A 886 -29.87 -0.30 10.75
CA VAL A 886 -30.77 -1.46 10.73
C VAL A 886 -30.52 -2.28 11.98
N GLY A 887 -31.58 -2.57 12.73
CA GLY A 887 -31.51 -3.27 14.01
C GLY A 887 -32.25 -2.50 15.09
N ASP A 888 -32.54 -3.21 16.18
CA ASP A 888 -33.37 -2.79 17.30
C ASP A 888 -32.55 -2.34 18.51
N ASN A 889 -31.33 -2.84 18.66
CA ASN A 889 -30.44 -2.47 19.77
C ASN A 889 -28.95 -2.53 19.40
N GLY A 890 -28.12 -1.84 20.18
CA GLY A 890 -26.67 -1.78 20.00
C GLY A 890 -25.87 -2.90 20.67
N TRP A 891 -26.51 -3.80 21.42
CA TRP A 891 -25.81 -4.87 22.12
C TRP A 891 -25.26 -5.89 21.14
N VAL A 892 -23.97 -6.20 21.28
CA VAL A 892 -23.27 -7.13 20.41
C VAL A 892 -22.20 -7.87 21.18
N THR A 893 -21.98 -9.13 20.78
CA THR A 893 -20.94 -9.98 21.35
C THR A 893 -19.84 -10.21 20.33
N HIS A 894 -18.61 -9.90 20.72
CA HIS A 894 -17.41 -10.10 19.92
C HIS A 894 -16.52 -11.16 20.57
N TYR A 895 -16.08 -12.15 19.79
CA TYR A 895 -15.19 -13.20 20.26
C TYR A 895 -13.75 -12.94 19.82
N GLU A 896 -12.85 -12.79 20.79
CA GLU A 896 -11.43 -12.53 20.55
C GLU A 896 -10.55 -13.34 21.51
N ASN A 897 -9.52 -14.01 20.99
CA ASN A 897 -8.57 -14.82 21.76
C ASN A 897 -9.25 -15.85 22.70
N GLY A 898 -10.42 -16.36 22.31
CA GLY A 898 -11.21 -17.30 23.10
C GLY A 898 -11.90 -16.67 24.32
N ILE A 899 -12.13 -15.35 24.31
CA ILE A 899 -12.88 -14.59 25.31
C ILE A 899 -14.05 -13.91 24.60
N SER A 900 -15.20 -13.89 25.26
CA SER A 900 -16.41 -13.20 24.80
C SER A 900 -16.44 -11.77 25.35
N TYR A 901 -16.68 -10.77 24.49
CA TYR A 901 -16.86 -9.37 24.87
C TYR A 901 -18.21 -8.87 24.36
N SER A 902 -19.18 -8.79 25.27
CA SER A 902 -20.49 -8.19 25.07
C SER A 902 -20.45 -6.70 25.43
N LEU A 903 -20.98 -5.83 24.57
CA LEU A 903 -21.10 -4.40 24.81
C LEU A 903 -22.26 -3.79 24.02
N ASP A 904 -22.78 -2.65 24.48
CA ASP A 904 -23.61 -1.78 23.65
C ASP A 904 -22.69 -0.92 22.76
N ALA A 905 -22.55 -1.29 21.49
CA ALA A 905 -21.65 -0.62 20.54
C ALA A 905 -22.06 0.83 20.23
N THR A 906 -23.31 1.22 20.55
CA THR A 906 -23.77 2.60 20.40
C THR A 906 -23.32 3.51 21.54
N LYS A 907 -22.89 2.93 22.67
CA LYS A 907 -22.51 3.67 23.89
C LYS A 907 -21.05 3.45 24.28
N CYS A 908 -20.56 2.23 24.10
CA CYS A 908 -19.21 1.83 24.47
C CYS A 908 -18.31 1.73 23.22
N MET A 909 -17.13 2.32 23.29
CA MET A 909 -16.10 2.11 22.27
C MET A 909 -15.60 0.66 22.30
N PHE A 910 -15.31 0.05 21.15
CA PHE A 910 -14.59 -1.22 21.01
C PHE A 910 -13.21 -1.02 20.36
N SER A 911 -12.13 -1.47 20.99
CA SER A 911 -10.77 -1.39 20.43
C SER A 911 -10.27 -2.77 19.95
N SER A 912 -10.41 -3.03 18.65
CA SER A 912 -9.90 -4.25 17.98
C SER A 912 -8.39 -4.26 17.81
N GLY A 913 -7.76 -3.07 17.80
CA GLY A 913 -6.32 -2.95 17.51
C GLY A 913 -5.38 -3.45 18.61
N ASN A 914 -5.88 -3.79 19.81
CA ASN A 914 -5.04 -4.24 20.93
C ASN A 914 -4.97 -5.77 21.05
N ARG A 915 -5.38 -6.50 20.01
CA ARG A 915 -5.51 -7.97 20.05
C ARG A 915 -4.24 -8.70 20.46
N SER A 916 -3.08 -8.28 19.95
CA SER A 916 -1.78 -8.88 20.32
C SER A 916 -1.44 -8.63 21.78
N GLU A 917 -1.75 -7.45 22.31
CA GLU A 917 -1.44 -7.10 23.69
C GLU A 917 -2.37 -7.81 24.68
N LYS A 918 -3.66 -7.94 24.37
CA LYS A 918 -4.57 -8.77 25.17
C LYS A 918 -4.13 -10.23 25.19
N LEU A 919 -3.60 -10.74 24.07
CA LEU A 919 -3.04 -12.09 24.01
C LEU A 919 -1.81 -12.21 24.91
N ARG A 920 -0.90 -11.22 24.87
CA ARG A 920 0.30 -11.16 25.72
C ARG A 920 -0.05 -11.14 27.21
N MET A 921 -0.98 -10.28 27.61
CA MET A 921 -1.47 -10.23 29.00
C MET A 921 -2.07 -11.57 29.44
N GLY A 922 -2.79 -12.26 28.55
CA GLY A 922 -3.32 -13.59 28.81
C GLY A 922 -2.30 -14.73 28.84
N GLN A 923 -1.04 -14.49 28.44
CA GLN A 923 0.04 -15.49 28.47
C GLN A 923 0.88 -15.43 29.76
N LEU A 924 0.65 -14.43 30.61
CA LEU A 924 1.28 -14.34 31.93
C LEU A 924 0.75 -15.47 32.84
N ASP A 925 1.55 -15.91 33.80
CA ASP A 925 1.08 -16.81 34.87
C ASP A 925 0.75 -15.99 36.11
N CYS A 926 -0.55 -15.72 36.32
CA CYS A 926 -1.04 -14.88 37.41
C CYS A 926 -1.79 -15.69 38.49
N ARG A 927 -1.65 -17.02 38.53
CA ARG A 927 -2.47 -17.90 39.41
C ARG A 927 -2.51 -17.50 40.87
N ASP A 928 -1.40 -16.95 41.39
CA ASP A 928 -1.27 -16.50 42.78
C ASP A 928 -1.28 -14.97 42.92
N GLU A 929 -1.48 -14.24 41.82
CA GLU A 929 -1.40 -12.79 41.76
C GLU A 929 -2.77 -12.11 41.87
N VAL A 930 -2.81 -11.03 42.65
CA VAL A 930 -3.93 -10.07 42.66
C VAL A 930 -3.59 -8.94 41.68
N VAL A 931 -4.47 -8.71 40.71
CA VAL A 931 -4.30 -7.66 39.69
C VAL A 931 -5.26 -6.50 39.94
N VAL A 932 -4.82 -5.27 39.70
CA VAL A 932 -5.70 -4.08 39.65
C VAL A 932 -5.67 -3.50 38.25
N ASP A 933 -6.82 -3.41 37.59
CA ASP A 933 -6.97 -2.67 36.32
C ASP A 933 -7.61 -1.31 36.60
N LEU A 934 -6.86 -0.23 36.38
CA LEU A 934 -7.32 1.14 36.69
C LEU A 934 -8.26 1.73 35.62
N PHE A 935 -8.36 1.10 34.44
CA PHE A 935 -9.14 1.58 33.30
C PHE A 935 -9.80 0.40 32.58
N SER A 936 -10.70 -0.28 33.28
CA SER A 936 -11.15 -1.62 32.90
C SER A 936 -11.99 -1.65 31.62
N GLY A 937 -12.73 -0.57 31.32
CA GLY A 937 -13.69 -0.52 30.23
C GLY A 937 -14.70 -1.65 30.35
N ILE A 938 -14.94 -2.33 29.23
CA ILE A 938 -15.79 -3.54 29.18
C ILE A 938 -15.06 -4.81 29.65
N GLY A 939 -13.84 -4.68 30.21
CA GLY A 939 -12.99 -5.79 30.63
C GLY A 939 -11.87 -6.12 29.66
N TYR A 940 -11.29 -5.12 28.98
CA TYR A 940 -10.29 -5.32 27.93
C TYR A 940 -9.07 -6.11 28.38
N PHE A 941 -8.58 -5.83 29.60
CA PHE A 941 -7.45 -6.54 30.20
C PHE A 941 -7.87 -7.39 31.40
N VAL A 942 -8.92 -6.99 32.13
CA VAL A 942 -9.58 -7.81 33.17
C VAL A 942 -9.86 -9.25 32.70
N LEU A 943 -10.51 -9.43 31.54
CA LEU A 943 -10.86 -10.77 31.07
C LEU A 943 -9.64 -11.58 30.64
N PRO A 944 -8.66 -11.05 29.88
CA PRO A 944 -7.38 -11.75 29.65
C PRO A 944 -6.70 -12.22 30.94
N PHE A 945 -6.63 -11.37 31.97
CA PHE A 945 -6.04 -11.76 33.26
C PHE A 945 -6.83 -12.90 33.92
N LEU A 946 -8.15 -12.84 33.95
CA LEU A 946 -8.99 -13.84 34.62
C LEU A 946 -9.11 -15.16 33.85
N VAL A 947 -9.34 -15.10 32.54
CA VAL A 947 -9.69 -16.26 31.71
C VAL A 947 -8.44 -17.00 31.22
N LYS A 948 -7.36 -16.28 30.90
CA LYS A 948 -6.16 -16.86 30.27
C LYS A 948 -4.95 -16.88 31.20
N ALA A 949 -4.62 -15.76 31.85
CA ALA A 949 -3.53 -15.71 32.82
C ALA A 949 -3.88 -16.35 34.17
N ASN A 950 -5.17 -16.67 34.35
CA ASN A 950 -5.75 -17.30 35.52
C ASN A 950 -5.50 -16.55 36.84
N ALA A 951 -5.54 -15.22 36.81
CA ALA A 951 -5.36 -14.35 37.96
C ALA A 951 -6.19 -14.80 39.18
N LYS A 952 -5.61 -14.75 40.38
CA LYS A 952 -6.31 -15.12 41.63
C LYS A 952 -7.54 -14.26 41.85
N LEU A 953 -7.38 -12.94 41.67
CA LEU A 953 -8.41 -11.93 41.85
C LEU A 953 -8.04 -10.72 40.98
N VAL A 954 -9.04 -10.09 40.35
CA VAL A 954 -8.86 -8.82 39.65
C VAL A 954 -9.79 -7.76 40.24
N TYR A 955 -9.24 -6.61 40.64
CA TYR A 955 -10.02 -5.41 40.92
C TYR A 955 -10.12 -4.57 39.64
N ALA A 956 -11.34 -4.35 39.19
CA ALA A 956 -11.63 -3.66 37.94
C ALA A 956 -12.23 -2.28 38.23
N CYS A 957 -11.46 -1.21 38.05
CA CYS A 957 -11.93 0.17 38.20
C CYS A 957 -12.51 0.69 36.89
N GLU A 958 -13.75 1.17 36.92
CA GLU A 958 -14.44 1.77 35.76
C GLU A 958 -15.47 2.80 36.21
N TRP A 959 -15.58 3.91 35.48
CA TRP A 959 -16.48 5.03 35.81
C TRP A 959 -17.57 5.29 34.77
N ASN A 960 -17.47 4.70 33.57
CA ASN A 960 -18.47 4.80 32.54
C ASN A 960 -19.60 3.80 32.86
N PRO A 961 -20.83 4.27 33.13
CA PRO A 961 -21.94 3.40 33.52
C PRO A 961 -22.29 2.35 32.45
N HIS A 962 -22.11 2.67 31.16
CA HIS A 962 -22.36 1.73 30.07
C HIS A 962 -21.26 0.68 29.96
N ALA A 963 -20.01 1.06 30.24
CA ALA A 963 -18.90 0.12 30.27
C ALA A 963 -18.99 -0.80 31.49
N LEU A 964 -19.45 -0.29 32.63
CA LEU A 964 -19.74 -1.08 33.84
C LEU A 964 -20.80 -2.14 33.58
N GLU A 965 -21.93 -1.77 32.97
CA GLU A 965 -22.97 -2.73 32.61
C GLU A 965 -22.43 -3.83 31.68
N ALA A 966 -21.62 -3.46 30.69
CA ALA A 966 -20.96 -4.42 29.80
C ALA A 966 -19.94 -5.30 30.54
N LEU A 967 -19.12 -4.74 31.41
CA LEU A 967 -18.13 -5.46 32.20
C LEU A 967 -18.79 -6.49 33.12
N GLN A 968 -19.88 -6.11 33.80
CA GLN A 968 -20.66 -7.02 34.65
C GLN A 968 -21.19 -8.22 33.86
N ARG A 969 -21.76 -7.99 32.67
CA ARG A 969 -22.18 -9.08 31.79
C ARG A 969 -21.00 -9.94 31.35
N ASN A 970 -19.89 -9.32 30.97
CA ASN A 970 -18.73 -10.03 30.44
C ASN A 970 -18.07 -10.95 31.47
N VAL A 971 -17.97 -10.54 32.74
CA VAL A 971 -17.40 -11.43 33.78
C VAL A 971 -18.33 -12.62 34.07
N MET A 972 -19.64 -12.44 33.93
CA MET A 972 -20.62 -13.51 34.08
C MET A 972 -20.59 -14.47 32.88
N ASP A 973 -20.61 -13.93 31.66
CA ASP A 973 -20.62 -14.68 30.39
C ASP A 973 -19.35 -15.51 30.20
N ASN A 974 -18.21 -15.06 30.74
CA ASN A 974 -16.95 -15.79 30.72
C ASN A 974 -16.71 -16.64 31.98
N HIS A 975 -17.69 -16.73 32.89
CA HIS A 975 -17.64 -17.54 34.11
C HIS A 975 -16.45 -17.21 35.04
N VAL A 976 -16.20 -15.91 35.26
CA VAL A 976 -15.10 -15.42 36.12
C VAL A 976 -15.53 -14.33 37.11
N ALA A 977 -16.84 -14.14 37.29
CA ALA A 977 -17.39 -13.12 38.18
C ALA A 977 -16.99 -13.32 39.66
N ASP A 978 -16.78 -14.56 40.09
CA ASP A 978 -16.34 -14.92 41.45
C ASP A 978 -14.92 -14.42 41.78
N ARG A 979 -14.11 -14.13 40.75
CA ARG A 979 -12.74 -13.64 40.87
C ARG A 979 -12.57 -12.18 40.41
N CYS A 980 -13.67 -11.46 40.19
CA CYS A 980 -13.63 -10.06 39.78
C CYS A 980 -14.36 -9.16 40.78
N VAL A 981 -13.69 -8.11 41.27
CA VAL A 981 -14.31 -7.06 42.10
C VAL A 981 -14.38 -5.79 41.28
N ILE A 982 -15.58 -5.39 40.88
CA ILE A 982 -15.81 -4.18 40.10
C ILE A 982 -15.95 -2.99 41.05
N LEU A 983 -15.16 -1.94 40.81
CA LEU A 983 -15.11 -0.72 41.61
C LEU A 983 -15.58 0.44 40.73
N GLU A 984 -16.84 0.84 40.94
CA GLU A 984 -17.47 1.92 40.19
C GLU A 984 -16.96 3.30 40.63
N GLY A 985 -16.49 4.09 39.67
CA GLY A 985 -16.10 5.50 39.86
C GLY A 985 -14.65 5.79 39.48
N ASP A 986 -14.21 7.02 39.81
CA ASP A 986 -12.85 7.47 39.52
C ASP A 986 -11.81 6.63 40.29
N ASN A 987 -10.94 5.94 39.56
CA ASN A 987 -9.92 5.06 40.14
C ASN A 987 -9.02 5.76 41.17
N ARG A 988 -8.83 7.08 41.07
CA ARG A 988 -8.00 7.85 42.01
C ARG A 988 -8.60 7.87 43.42
N LEU A 989 -9.92 7.66 43.52
CA LEU A 989 -10.69 7.58 44.75
C LEU A 989 -11.00 6.13 45.12
N THR A 990 -11.39 5.31 44.14
CA THR A 990 -12.00 4.00 44.38
C THR A 990 -11.01 2.83 44.38
N ALA A 991 -9.85 2.96 43.73
CA ALA A 991 -8.89 1.87 43.61
C ALA A 991 -8.38 1.41 45.00
N PRO A 992 -8.18 0.09 45.20
CA PRO A 992 -7.72 -0.44 46.47
C PRO A 992 -6.26 -0.05 46.72
N LYS A 993 -5.82 -0.14 47.98
CA LYS A 993 -4.48 0.27 48.41
C LYS A 993 -3.73 -0.93 48.95
N GLY A 994 -2.49 -1.14 48.53
CA GLY A 994 -1.62 -2.18 49.11
C GLY A 994 -2.01 -3.62 48.81
N VAL A 995 -2.81 -3.90 47.77
CA VAL A 995 -3.35 -5.24 47.50
C VAL A 995 -2.72 -5.94 46.30
N ALA A 996 -2.22 -5.17 45.33
CA ALA A 996 -1.89 -5.65 44.01
C ALA A 996 -0.45 -6.18 43.91
N ASP A 997 -0.31 -7.35 43.29
CA ASP A 997 0.97 -7.84 42.78
C ASP A 997 1.26 -7.23 41.39
N ARG A 998 0.20 -6.82 40.68
CA ARG A 998 0.28 -6.25 39.34
C ARG A 998 -0.78 -5.18 39.12
N VAL A 999 -0.43 -4.09 38.45
CA VAL A 999 -1.38 -3.03 38.09
C VAL A 999 -1.33 -2.78 36.57
N CYS A 1000 -2.49 -2.80 35.92
CA CYS A 1000 -2.64 -2.48 34.52
C CYS A 1000 -3.17 -1.05 34.35
N LEU A 1001 -2.49 -0.25 33.53
CA LEU A 1001 -2.87 1.12 33.20
C LEU A 1001 -3.16 1.24 31.70
N GLY A 1002 -4.30 0.67 31.28
CA GLY A 1002 -4.72 0.56 29.88
C GLY A 1002 -5.18 1.85 29.18
N LEU A 1003 -4.83 3.05 29.67
CA LEU A 1003 -5.29 4.34 29.12
C LEU A 1003 -4.26 4.96 28.16
N ILE A 1004 -4.71 5.27 26.94
CA ILE A 1004 -3.96 6.06 25.93
C ILE A 1004 -4.65 7.40 25.69
N PRO A 1005 -3.99 8.53 25.37
CA PRO A 1005 -2.58 8.63 25.03
C PRO A 1005 -1.62 8.56 26.24
N SER A 1006 -2.09 8.82 27.46
CA SER A 1006 -1.29 8.71 28.69
C SER A 1006 -2.16 8.35 29.88
N SER A 1007 -1.57 7.61 30.83
CA SER A 1007 -2.15 7.22 32.12
C SER A 1007 -1.52 7.96 33.31
N GLU A 1008 -0.71 8.99 33.05
CA GLU A 1008 0.09 9.72 34.06
C GLU A 1008 -0.72 10.24 35.25
N CYS A 1009 -1.95 10.69 35.00
CA CYS A 1009 -2.87 11.14 36.05
C CYS A 1009 -3.18 10.08 37.13
N SER A 1010 -2.89 8.80 36.88
CA SER A 1010 -3.15 7.68 37.79
C SER A 1010 -1.89 6.91 38.22
N TRP A 1011 -0.68 7.39 37.90
CA TRP A 1011 0.57 6.74 38.33
C TRP A 1011 0.70 6.69 39.86
N ALA A 1012 0.34 7.77 40.55
CA ALA A 1012 0.29 7.80 42.01
C ALA A 1012 -0.71 6.78 42.60
N THR A 1013 -1.83 6.56 41.92
CA THR A 1013 -2.82 5.54 42.28
C THR A 1013 -2.26 4.14 42.08
N ALA A 1014 -1.56 3.89 40.97
CA ALA A 1014 -0.96 2.60 40.67
C ALA A 1014 0.11 2.21 41.69
N VAL A 1015 1.02 3.13 42.02
CA VAL A 1015 2.03 2.91 43.09
C VAL A 1015 1.35 2.61 44.43
N ARG A 1016 0.25 3.30 44.75
CA ARG A 1016 -0.51 3.08 45.99
C ARG A 1016 -1.26 1.73 46.00
N ALA A 1017 -1.64 1.22 44.84
CA ALA A 1017 -2.37 -0.04 44.72
C ALA A 1017 -1.45 -1.26 44.91
N LEU A 1018 -0.18 -1.15 44.52
CA LEU A 1018 0.84 -2.18 44.74
C LEU A 1018 1.04 -2.48 46.24
N ARG A 1019 1.32 -3.74 46.56
CA ARG A 1019 1.70 -4.19 47.90
C ARG A 1019 2.99 -3.49 48.36
N VAL A 1020 3.20 -3.41 49.68
CA VAL A 1020 4.39 -2.78 50.27
C VAL A 1020 5.70 -3.39 49.75
N GLY A 1021 5.71 -4.69 49.43
CA GLY A 1021 6.86 -5.36 48.85
C GLY A 1021 7.19 -4.97 47.40
N GLY A 1022 6.26 -4.31 46.69
CA GLY A 1022 6.34 -3.97 45.28
C GLY A 1022 5.44 -4.85 44.40
N GLY A 1023 5.72 -4.85 43.09
CA GLY A 1023 5.02 -5.60 42.06
C GLY A 1023 5.33 -5.07 40.65
N VAL A 1024 4.46 -5.34 39.68
CA VAL A 1024 4.67 -4.93 38.27
C VAL A 1024 3.58 -3.97 37.79
N LEU A 1025 3.98 -2.89 37.13
CA LEU A 1025 3.08 -1.93 36.47
C LEU A 1025 3.14 -2.13 34.95
N HIS A 1026 2.00 -2.25 34.29
CA HIS A 1026 1.87 -2.26 32.82
C HIS A 1026 1.34 -0.91 32.35
N ILE A 1027 2.23 -0.01 31.93
CA ILE A 1027 1.91 1.40 31.64
C ILE A 1027 1.77 1.60 30.13
N HIS A 1028 0.55 1.87 29.65
CA HIS A 1028 0.29 2.15 28.23
C HIS A 1028 0.52 3.63 27.91
N GLY A 1029 1.05 3.92 26.72
CA GLY A 1029 1.24 5.28 26.21
C GLY A 1029 1.28 5.37 24.69
N ASN A 1030 0.87 6.53 24.15
CA ASN A 1030 1.11 6.90 22.76
C ASN A 1030 2.36 7.78 22.71
N VAL A 1031 3.42 7.29 22.08
CA VAL A 1031 4.75 7.89 22.11
C VAL A 1031 5.22 8.17 20.68
N ASN A 1032 5.91 9.29 20.48
CA ASN A 1032 6.59 9.56 19.21
C ASN A 1032 7.75 8.57 19.04
N ASP A 1033 7.98 8.03 17.84
CA ASP A 1033 9.01 7.00 17.61
C ASP A 1033 10.44 7.52 17.90
N SER A 1034 10.68 8.82 17.75
CA SER A 1034 11.93 9.49 18.15
C SER A 1034 12.10 9.61 19.66
N ASP A 1035 11.02 9.61 20.43
CA ASP A 1035 11.01 9.97 21.86
C ASP A 1035 10.80 8.75 22.77
N GLU A 1036 10.78 7.54 22.20
CA GLU A 1036 10.49 6.29 22.91
C GLU A 1036 11.41 6.09 24.13
N ALA A 1037 12.72 6.27 23.97
CA ALA A 1037 13.69 6.13 25.06
C ALA A 1037 13.43 7.15 26.18
N ARG A 1038 13.28 8.44 25.82
CA ARG A 1038 13.03 9.52 26.79
C ARG A 1038 11.73 9.31 27.57
N TRP A 1039 10.69 8.80 26.91
CA TRP A 1039 9.42 8.49 27.56
C TRP A 1039 9.58 7.35 28.58
N LEU A 1040 10.33 6.30 28.25
CA LEU A 1040 10.61 5.18 29.15
C LEU A 1040 11.40 5.63 30.39
N ASP A 1041 12.43 6.45 30.19
CA ASP A 1041 13.23 7.02 31.29
C ASP A 1041 12.34 7.84 32.22
N ASN A 1042 11.50 8.73 31.67
CA ASN A 1042 10.56 9.52 32.44
C ASN A 1042 9.55 8.68 33.23
N VAL A 1043 9.06 7.56 32.66
CA VAL A 1043 8.17 6.63 33.36
C VAL A 1043 8.88 6.02 34.56
N VAL A 1044 10.10 5.48 34.39
CA VAL A 1044 10.85 4.86 35.49
C VAL A 1044 11.20 5.88 36.58
N GLU A 1045 11.70 7.05 36.20
CA GLU A 1045 12.04 8.14 37.14
C GLU A 1045 10.82 8.63 37.91
N SER A 1046 9.69 8.83 37.23
CA SER A 1046 8.46 9.28 37.86
C SER A 1046 7.91 8.26 38.85
N ILE A 1047 7.88 6.97 38.48
CA ILE A 1047 7.42 5.90 39.39
C ILE A 1047 8.35 5.80 40.60
N SER A 1048 9.67 5.93 40.41
CA SER A 1048 10.66 5.95 41.50
C SER A 1048 10.47 7.14 42.43
N SER A 1049 10.27 8.33 41.89
CA SER A 1049 9.99 9.56 42.65
C SER A 1049 8.69 9.46 43.45
N ILE A 1050 7.63 8.94 42.84
CA ILE A 1050 6.33 8.72 43.49
C ILE A 1050 6.43 7.69 44.62
N ALA A 1051 7.20 6.61 44.44
CA ALA A 1051 7.44 5.61 45.47
C ALA A 1051 8.22 6.22 46.66
N THR A 1052 9.30 6.96 46.36
CA THR A 1052 10.14 7.63 47.38
C THR A 1052 9.33 8.65 48.18
N ALA A 1053 8.51 9.48 47.52
CA ALA A 1053 7.64 10.46 48.17
C ALA A 1053 6.59 9.82 49.10
N ARG A 1054 6.32 8.52 48.92
CA ARG A 1054 5.44 7.72 49.79
C ARG A 1054 6.17 6.94 50.88
N GLY A 1055 7.48 7.11 51.00
CA GLY A 1055 8.31 6.39 51.97
C GLY A 1055 8.56 4.92 51.59
N LEU A 1056 8.43 4.57 50.30
CA LEU A 1056 8.69 3.22 49.80
C LEU A 1056 10.13 3.15 49.24
N SER A 1057 10.95 2.28 49.82
CA SER A 1057 12.34 2.05 49.37
C SER A 1057 12.42 1.04 48.23
N TRP A 1058 11.71 1.30 47.14
CA TRP A 1058 11.68 0.41 45.99
C TRP A 1058 12.80 0.70 45.00
N LYS A 1059 13.45 -0.35 44.51
CA LYS A 1059 14.18 -0.34 43.25
C LYS A 1059 13.15 -0.43 42.12
N VAL A 1060 13.11 0.61 41.28
CA VAL A 1060 12.24 0.68 40.11
C VAL A 1060 13.07 0.46 38.86
N SER A 1061 12.68 -0.49 38.02
CA SER A 1061 13.38 -0.82 36.78
C SER A 1061 12.42 -1.22 35.67
N LEU A 1062 12.77 -0.88 34.44
CA LEU A 1062 12.06 -1.34 33.25
C LEU A 1062 12.38 -2.82 32.98
N GLU A 1063 11.35 -3.66 32.93
CA GLU A 1063 11.47 -5.10 32.69
C GLU A 1063 11.29 -5.44 31.20
N HIS A 1064 10.30 -4.82 30.56
CA HIS A 1064 10.00 -5.04 29.14
C HIS A 1064 9.35 -3.81 28.49
N VAL A 1065 9.53 -3.68 27.18
CA VAL A 1065 8.87 -2.65 26.35
C VAL A 1065 8.15 -3.33 25.20
N GLU A 1066 6.83 -3.30 25.25
CA GLU A 1066 6.00 -3.85 24.18
C GLU A 1066 5.58 -2.76 23.19
N ARG A 1067 5.82 -2.99 21.90
CA ARG A 1067 5.46 -2.08 20.82
C ARG A 1067 4.22 -2.61 20.13
N VAL A 1068 3.05 -2.26 20.67
CA VAL A 1068 1.77 -2.89 20.32
C VAL A 1068 1.38 -2.64 18.86
N LYS A 1069 1.32 -1.37 18.45
CA LYS A 1069 0.93 -0.96 17.10
C LYS A 1069 1.34 0.48 16.78
N TRP A 1070 1.30 0.81 15.50
CA TRP A 1070 1.27 2.21 15.08
C TRP A 1070 -0.11 2.80 15.36
N TYR A 1071 -0.15 3.89 16.13
CA TYR A 1071 -1.37 4.64 16.43
C TYR A 1071 -1.63 5.72 15.37
N GLY A 1072 -0.58 6.36 14.88
CA GLY A 1072 -0.61 7.36 13.80
C GLY A 1072 0.77 7.52 13.16
N PRO A 1073 0.91 8.42 12.17
CA PRO A 1073 2.22 8.74 11.59
C PRO A 1073 3.19 9.16 12.71
N HIS A 1074 4.31 8.46 12.84
CA HIS A 1074 5.33 8.65 13.89
C HIS A 1074 4.85 8.44 15.33
N ILE A 1075 3.60 8.05 15.58
CA ILE A 1075 3.08 7.79 16.93
C ILE A 1075 2.85 6.30 17.10
N ARG A 1076 3.51 5.71 18.09
CA ARG A 1076 3.42 4.30 18.44
C ARG A 1076 2.71 4.13 19.77
N HIS A 1077 1.83 3.14 19.86
CA HIS A 1077 1.31 2.66 21.15
C HIS A 1077 2.35 1.71 21.75
N VAL A 1078 2.90 2.10 22.89
CA VAL A 1078 3.92 1.38 23.66
C VAL A 1078 3.36 0.99 25.03
N VAL A 1079 3.83 -0.12 25.57
CA VAL A 1079 3.58 -0.53 26.96
C VAL A 1079 4.92 -0.73 27.66
N ALA A 1080 5.12 0.00 28.77
CA ALA A 1080 6.26 -0.18 29.65
C ALA A 1080 5.86 -1.12 30.80
N ASP A 1081 6.51 -2.27 30.89
CA ASP A 1081 6.38 -3.18 32.03
C ASP A 1081 7.45 -2.78 33.05
N VAL A 1082 7.03 -2.15 34.15
CA VAL A 1082 7.92 -1.59 35.18
C VAL A 1082 7.84 -2.44 36.42
N ARG A 1083 8.98 -2.99 36.86
CA ARG A 1083 9.10 -3.71 38.12
C ARG A 1083 9.46 -2.76 39.25
N CYS A 1084 8.72 -2.85 40.33
CA CYS A 1084 8.98 -2.17 41.60
C CYS A 1084 9.23 -3.25 42.65
N GLY A 1085 10.32 -3.17 43.40
CA GLY A 1085 10.60 -4.15 44.45
C GLY A 1085 11.45 -3.58 45.56
N SER A 1086 11.24 -4.08 46.78
CA SER A 1086 12.15 -3.80 47.91
C SER A 1086 13.50 -4.48 47.64
N ASN A 1087 14.62 -3.85 48.00
CA ASN A 1087 15.93 -4.50 47.99
C ASN A 1087 15.98 -5.72 48.92
#